data_AF-A0A7X5FSF1-F1
#
_entry.id   AF-A0A7X5FSF1-F1
#
_cell.length_a   1.000
_cell.length_b   1.000
_cell.length_c   1.000
_cell.angle_alpha   90.00
_cell.angle_beta   90.00
_cell.angle_gamma   90.00
#
_symmetry.space_group_name_H-M   'P 1'
#
loop_
_entity.id
_entity.type
_entity.pdbx_description
1 polymer ?
#
loop_
_entity_poly.entity_id
_entity_poly.type
_entity_poly.pdbx_seq_one_letter_code
_entity_poly.pdbx_strand_id
1 'polypeptide(L)'
;MKKYILLLSLFFIGIESAYASGFVYPLNQISKSSCRYSPWNTLDDGCKTTLPHILEADYTKYKNNTEYRRIYSVLYGSTYTYGWDVGYGSHQGVDIATAKGTPVYSIGDGTVVSAGWQTGWGNTVSIKHTLSDGKAIYSNYSHLSKINITKGTAVQAGNMIGEVGNTGNSYGNHLHFQIDVTNQAHPYYFVTCGKGKDPIALVNQGLCRDFLTANTIDPIAFLENGTISTTAAVQMLQEKGKTTPKIEKKSIKTREQILDEDIQDFFKDHTLSVSLGVPGNNIEAGKTYTARINVTYRNRPFTGSLPAEGLVLSYDRSGVKLFPDTIIAIENGVREFQITGVKPGKYGISLKIGKRVFLSTIVNVFKKSDMEYPSQAILLNNSSIILADEKLTAVVFRTKYSSNQIDIPYNGRYILKSLTGKAKFCNVSKKTPRKCDPSELVEELEFGYDDTYRGVLLANILPFDYMPISLVVVGKNSGKTYAKSNTDILITNPNGIDKTYTYFPDAINALKKGIIKPQSGYILQDRELIGKQAKEMIRNSLAYLFLKAGNDQIKKQAFLSRMKEFETRAAKIDDYKKITRAEFAGLVVGIIDGSPIVNEDKKWVDESGEYKNVITTLRLRYDFIWKDQFAARYFQSDKSITVGESMYMIEKVIVKDT
;
A
#
# COMPACT_ATOMS: atom_id res chain seq x y z
N MET A 1 -25.19 60.80 -29.61
CA MET A 1 -24.73 59.65 -28.79
C MET A 1 -25.96 58.83 -28.43
N LYS A 2 -26.46 57.95 -29.31
CA LYS A 2 -26.25 56.48 -29.35
C LYS A 2 -26.42 55.75 -28.00
N LYS A 3 -27.47 54.90 -27.96
CA LYS A 3 -27.58 53.55 -27.35
C LYS A 3 -27.78 53.50 -25.81
N TYR A 4 -28.72 52.77 -25.19
CA TYR A 4 -29.50 51.56 -25.55
C TYR A 4 -30.89 51.56 -24.86
N ILE A 5 -31.89 51.08 -25.59
CA ILE A 5 -33.23 50.69 -25.14
C ILE A 5 -33.13 49.27 -24.54
N LEU A 6 -33.66 49.04 -23.33
CA LEU A 6 -33.89 47.69 -22.79
C LEU A 6 -35.40 47.41 -22.84
N LEU A 7 -35.82 46.61 -23.84
CA LEU A 7 -37.17 46.06 -23.93
C LEU A 7 -37.32 44.96 -22.86
N LEU A 8 -38.26 45.14 -21.94
CA LEU A 8 -38.89 44.05 -21.20
C LEU A 8 -40.25 43.81 -21.86
N SER A 9 -40.31 42.89 -22.82
CA SER A 9 -41.55 42.48 -23.47
C SER A 9 -41.91 41.06 -23.06
N LEU A 10 -43.01 40.95 -22.31
CA LEU A 10 -43.82 39.75 -22.19
C LEU A 10 -44.03 39.13 -23.57
N PHE A 11 -43.63 37.87 -23.73
CA PHE A 11 -44.07 37.02 -24.82
C PHE A 11 -44.75 35.79 -24.22
N PHE A 12 -46.03 35.96 -23.86
CA PHE A 12 -47.00 34.89 -23.96
C PHE A 12 -47.38 34.79 -25.45
N ILE A 13 -46.93 33.74 -26.12
CA ILE A 13 -47.61 33.22 -27.32
C ILE A 13 -48.09 31.82 -26.93
N GLY A 14 -49.41 31.69 -26.82
CA GLY A 14 -50.06 30.41 -27.07
C GLY A 14 -50.85 30.55 -28.36
N ILE A 15 -50.52 29.76 -29.37
CA ILE A 15 -51.31 29.27 -30.52
C ILE A 15 -50.46 28.08 -31.02
N GLU A 16 -50.88 26.82 -31.15
CA GLU A 16 -52.17 26.22 -31.47
C GLU A 16 -52.14 24.75 -31.00
N SER A 17 -53.27 24.22 -30.55
CA SER A 17 -53.45 22.79 -30.31
C SER A 17 -53.36 22.00 -31.62
N ALA A 18 -52.30 21.23 -31.77
CA ALA A 18 -52.28 20.04 -32.61
C ALA A 18 -51.57 18.94 -31.80
N TYR A 19 -52.24 17.82 -31.60
CA TYR A 19 -51.69 16.63 -30.97
C TYR A 19 -50.32 16.28 -31.58
N ALA A 20 -49.23 16.59 -30.88
CA ALA A 20 -47.92 16.00 -31.13
C ALA A 20 -47.75 14.82 -30.18
N SER A 21 -48.60 13.79 -30.32
CA SER A 21 -48.46 12.53 -29.59
C SER A 21 -47.28 11.75 -30.18
N GLY A 22 -46.07 12.07 -29.72
CA GLY A 22 -44.86 11.32 -29.96
C GLY A 22 -44.41 10.64 -28.67
N PHE A 23 -44.25 9.32 -28.67
CA PHE A 23 -43.57 8.66 -27.56
C PHE A 23 -42.11 9.14 -27.49
N VAL A 24 -41.58 9.30 -26.28
CA VAL A 24 -40.19 9.70 -26.01
C VAL A 24 -39.43 8.56 -25.35
N TYR A 25 -38.11 8.57 -25.48
CA TYR A 25 -37.27 7.60 -24.79
C TYR A 25 -37.34 7.81 -23.26
N PRO A 26 -37.28 6.71 -22.49
CA PRO A 26 -37.37 6.77 -21.03
C PRO A 26 -36.11 7.37 -20.38
N LEU A 27 -35.03 7.52 -21.14
CA LEU A 27 -33.75 8.11 -20.74
C LEU A 27 -33.30 9.07 -21.86
N ASN A 28 -33.10 10.35 -21.54
CA ASN A 28 -32.55 11.32 -22.49
C ASN A 28 -31.01 11.29 -22.48
N GLN A 29 -30.43 11.34 -21.29
CA GLN A 29 -28.99 11.25 -21.08
C GLN A 29 -28.63 10.00 -20.29
N ILE A 30 -27.42 9.51 -20.53
CA ILE A 30 -26.80 8.39 -19.84
C ILE A 30 -25.36 8.72 -19.49
N SER A 31 -24.79 8.01 -18.53
CA SER A 31 -23.36 8.03 -18.26
C SER A 31 -22.59 7.28 -19.34
N LYS A 32 -21.41 7.79 -19.71
CA LYS A 32 -20.42 7.00 -20.45
C LYS A 32 -20.03 5.73 -19.69
N SER A 33 -19.69 4.68 -20.40
CA SER A 33 -19.41 3.35 -19.81
C SER A 33 -18.29 3.36 -18.77
N SER A 34 -17.29 4.23 -18.91
CA SER A 34 -16.20 4.41 -17.94
C SER A 34 -16.62 5.07 -16.63
N CYS A 35 -17.69 5.90 -16.65
CA CYS A 35 -18.13 6.67 -15.49
C CYS A 35 -19.36 6.08 -14.79
N ARG A 36 -20.03 5.09 -15.38
CA ARG A 36 -21.33 4.55 -14.91
C ARG A 36 -21.32 3.93 -13.50
N TYR A 37 -20.14 3.74 -12.93
CA TYR A 37 -19.95 3.19 -11.59
C TYR A 37 -20.11 4.25 -10.50
N SER A 38 -19.95 5.52 -10.83
CA SER A 38 -20.19 6.63 -9.90
C SER A 38 -21.66 7.06 -9.92
N PRO A 39 -22.20 7.63 -8.82
CA PRO A 39 -23.56 8.16 -8.78
C PRO A 39 -23.78 9.29 -9.80
N TRP A 40 -24.95 9.33 -10.43
CA TRP A 40 -25.30 10.29 -11.48
C TRP A 40 -25.06 11.75 -11.09
N ASN A 41 -25.43 12.13 -9.87
CA ASN A 41 -25.29 13.48 -9.34
C ASN A 41 -23.84 13.92 -9.12
N THR A 42 -22.88 12.99 -9.14
CA THR A 42 -21.44 13.28 -9.02
C THR A 42 -20.74 13.37 -10.38
N LEU A 43 -21.43 13.04 -11.48
CA LEU A 43 -20.86 13.03 -12.81
C LEU A 43 -20.79 14.45 -13.38
N ASP A 44 -19.62 14.80 -13.93
CA ASP A 44 -19.43 15.98 -14.76
C ASP A 44 -20.05 15.81 -16.17
N ASP A 45 -20.07 16.90 -16.93
CA ASP A 45 -20.60 16.90 -18.30
C ASP A 45 -19.79 16.03 -19.26
N GLY A 46 -18.49 15.83 -18.98
CA GLY A 46 -17.63 14.94 -19.74
C GLY A 46 -17.99 13.47 -19.59
N CYS A 47 -18.65 13.09 -18.48
CA CYS A 47 -19.13 11.74 -18.20
C CYS A 47 -20.59 11.49 -18.61
N LYS A 48 -21.34 12.52 -19.03
CA LYS A 48 -22.72 12.40 -19.51
C LYS A 48 -22.75 12.46 -21.04
N THR A 49 -23.66 11.71 -21.65
CA THR A 49 -23.90 11.72 -23.10
C THR A 49 -25.37 11.47 -23.37
N THR A 50 -25.85 11.90 -24.54
CA THR A 50 -27.19 11.54 -25.02
C THR A 50 -27.26 10.03 -25.23
N LEU A 51 -28.41 9.42 -24.94
CA LEU A 51 -28.67 8.01 -25.23
C LEU A 51 -28.53 7.79 -26.76
N PRO A 52 -27.61 6.95 -27.24
CA PRO A 52 -27.58 6.61 -28.66
C PRO A 52 -28.79 5.74 -29.01
N HIS A 53 -29.52 6.08 -30.08
CA HIS A 53 -30.70 5.33 -30.52
C HIS A 53 -30.32 4.22 -31.51
N ILE A 54 -30.98 3.07 -31.40
CA ILE A 54 -30.87 1.95 -32.35
C ILE A 54 -31.93 2.14 -33.43
N LEU A 55 -31.51 2.67 -34.58
CA LEU A 55 -32.41 3.01 -35.69
C LEU A 55 -33.12 1.80 -36.29
N GLU A 56 -34.43 1.95 -36.51
CA GLU A 56 -35.37 1.00 -37.11
C GLU A 56 -35.55 -0.31 -36.32
N ALA A 57 -35.08 -0.32 -35.06
CA ALA A 57 -34.79 -1.52 -34.28
C ALA A 57 -33.90 -2.55 -35.04
N ASP A 58 -33.03 -2.08 -35.94
CA ASP A 58 -32.07 -2.94 -36.64
C ASP A 58 -30.86 -3.23 -35.76
N TYR A 59 -31.00 -4.22 -34.89
CA TYR A 59 -29.93 -4.69 -34.02
C TYR A 59 -28.71 -5.24 -34.78
N THR A 60 -28.88 -5.68 -36.03
CA THR A 60 -27.79 -6.29 -36.80
C THR A 60 -26.71 -5.28 -37.17
N LYS A 61 -27.11 -4.02 -37.40
CA LYS A 61 -26.21 -2.89 -37.70
C LYS A 61 -25.26 -2.57 -36.55
N TYR A 62 -25.72 -2.74 -35.30
CA TYR A 62 -24.97 -2.34 -34.10
C TYR A 62 -24.35 -3.52 -33.33
N LYS A 63 -24.59 -4.77 -33.76
CA LYS A 63 -24.15 -5.99 -33.06
C LYS A 63 -22.64 -6.12 -32.80
N ASN A 64 -21.82 -5.39 -33.55
CA ASN A 64 -20.36 -5.35 -33.40
C ASN A 64 -19.85 -4.07 -32.71
N ASN A 65 -20.73 -3.11 -32.43
CA ASN A 65 -20.37 -1.87 -31.77
C ASN A 65 -20.34 -2.08 -30.24
N THR A 66 -19.14 -2.02 -29.66
CA THR A 66 -18.94 -2.29 -28.23
C THR A 66 -19.68 -1.30 -27.33
N GLU A 67 -19.80 -0.03 -27.72
CA GLU A 67 -20.47 0.99 -26.92
C GLU A 67 -21.97 0.72 -26.82
N TYR A 68 -22.64 0.47 -27.95
CA TYR A 68 -24.06 0.13 -27.97
C TYR A 68 -24.36 -1.10 -27.12
N ARG A 69 -23.47 -2.11 -27.18
CA ARG A 69 -23.62 -3.34 -26.39
C ARG A 69 -23.37 -3.19 -24.91
N ARG A 70 -22.60 -2.16 -24.50
CA ARG A 70 -22.41 -1.79 -23.09
C ARG A 70 -23.59 -0.97 -22.56
N ILE A 71 -24.25 -0.20 -23.42
CA ILE A 71 -25.42 0.62 -23.10
C ILE A 71 -26.69 -0.23 -23.10
N TYR A 72 -27.06 -0.83 -24.23
CA TYR A 72 -28.16 -1.78 -24.31
C TYR A 72 -27.63 -3.16 -23.97
N SER A 73 -27.56 -3.50 -22.68
CA SER A 73 -26.89 -4.70 -22.20
C SER A 73 -27.61 -5.99 -22.59
N VAL A 74 -28.94 -5.95 -22.67
CA VAL A 74 -29.81 -7.07 -23.05
C VAL A 74 -30.96 -6.51 -23.88
N LEU A 75 -31.16 -7.05 -25.08
CA LEU A 75 -32.22 -6.65 -26.00
C LEU A 75 -33.50 -7.47 -25.83
N TYR A 76 -34.56 -7.03 -26.50
CA TYR A 76 -35.81 -7.75 -26.56
C TYR A 76 -35.63 -9.12 -27.23
N GLY A 77 -36.15 -10.17 -26.59
CA GLY A 77 -36.08 -11.54 -27.09
C GLY A 77 -34.67 -12.12 -27.23
N SER A 78 -33.67 -11.57 -26.55
CA SER A 78 -32.32 -12.14 -26.47
C SER A 78 -32.12 -12.94 -25.18
N THR A 79 -30.97 -13.61 -25.08
CA THR A 79 -30.55 -14.32 -23.86
C THR A 79 -29.76 -13.38 -22.94
N TYR A 80 -29.76 -13.63 -21.63
CA TYR A 80 -28.86 -12.94 -20.70
C TYR A 80 -27.39 -13.27 -20.96
N THR A 81 -27.08 -14.45 -21.51
CA THR A 81 -25.71 -14.89 -21.81
C THR A 81 -25.02 -14.02 -22.86
N TYR A 82 -25.73 -13.57 -23.89
CA TYR A 82 -25.15 -12.77 -24.98
C TYR A 82 -25.68 -11.34 -25.03
N GLY A 83 -26.91 -11.11 -24.57
CA GLY A 83 -27.61 -9.83 -24.58
C GLY A 83 -28.10 -9.40 -25.96
N TRP A 84 -27.45 -9.85 -27.05
CA TRP A 84 -27.68 -9.39 -28.42
C TRP A 84 -28.01 -10.51 -29.40
N ASP A 85 -28.13 -11.76 -28.94
CA ASP A 85 -28.58 -12.89 -29.74
C ASP A 85 -30.10 -12.90 -29.88
N VAL A 86 -30.64 -11.81 -30.42
CA VAL A 86 -32.08 -11.63 -30.66
C VAL A 86 -32.62 -12.84 -31.40
N GLY A 87 -33.76 -13.35 -30.94
CA GLY A 87 -34.39 -14.54 -31.51
C GLY A 87 -34.06 -15.86 -30.80
N TYR A 88 -33.11 -15.87 -29.86
CA TYR A 88 -32.72 -17.07 -29.11
C TYR A 88 -33.24 -17.12 -27.68
N GLY A 89 -33.46 -15.98 -27.02
CA GLY A 89 -33.91 -15.95 -25.63
C GLY A 89 -35.36 -15.51 -25.48
N SER A 90 -35.79 -15.12 -24.28
CA SER A 90 -37.15 -14.61 -24.04
C SER A 90 -37.20 -13.39 -23.13
N HIS A 91 -36.15 -12.56 -23.18
CA HIS A 91 -36.12 -11.29 -22.46
C HIS A 91 -37.26 -10.37 -22.92
N GLN A 92 -37.96 -9.76 -21.96
CA GLN A 92 -39.28 -9.16 -22.15
C GLN A 92 -39.24 -7.69 -22.57
N GLY A 93 -38.08 -7.06 -22.47
CA GLY A 93 -37.86 -5.66 -22.79
C GLY A 93 -36.42 -5.42 -23.20
N VAL A 94 -35.92 -4.23 -22.91
CA VAL A 94 -34.53 -3.84 -23.11
C VAL A 94 -33.91 -3.37 -21.81
N ASP A 95 -32.69 -3.80 -21.55
CA ASP A 95 -31.90 -3.36 -20.40
C ASP A 95 -30.92 -2.28 -20.85
N ILE A 96 -31.07 -1.07 -20.29
CA ILE A 96 -30.26 0.11 -20.62
C ILE A 96 -29.38 0.45 -19.42
N ALA A 97 -28.10 0.08 -19.50
CA ALA A 97 -27.10 0.27 -18.45
C ALA A 97 -26.61 1.72 -18.38
N THR A 98 -26.66 2.29 -17.19
CA THR A 98 -26.18 3.65 -16.91
C THR A 98 -25.92 3.83 -15.42
N ALA A 99 -25.43 5.00 -15.00
CA ALA A 99 -25.16 5.31 -13.61
C ALA A 99 -26.41 5.18 -12.73
N LYS A 100 -26.20 4.75 -11.47
CA LYS A 100 -27.25 4.83 -10.45
C LYS A 100 -27.67 6.29 -10.26
N GLY A 101 -28.97 6.55 -10.22
CA GLY A 101 -29.52 7.89 -10.07
C GLY A 101 -29.85 8.59 -11.39
N THR A 102 -29.57 7.99 -12.55
CA THR A 102 -29.94 8.60 -13.84
C THR A 102 -31.47 8.78 -13.90
N PRO A 103 -31.98 9.99 -14.19
CA PRO A 103 -33.42 10.25 -14.26
C PRO A 103 -34.14 9.40 -15.31
N VAL A 104 -35.27 8.81 -14.92
CA VAL A 104 -36.15 8.02 -15.78
C VAL A 104 -37.46 8.77 -16.01
N TYR A 105 -37.94 8.78 -17.25
CA TYR A 105 -39.09 9.56 -17.69
C TYR A 105 -40.22 8.69 -18.27
N SER A 106 -41.46 9.14 -18.10
CA SER A 106 -42.61 8.57 -18.79
C SER A 106 -42.44 8.73 -20.30
N ILE A 107 -42.71 7.67 -21.06
CA ILE A 107 -42.55 7.67 -22.51
C ILE A 107 -43.68 8.41 -23.22
N GLY A 108 -44.80 8.61 -22.53
CA GLY A 108 -46.02 9.14 -23.14
C GLY A 108 -47.04 9.51 -22.09
N ASP A 109 -48.15 10.07 -22.56
CA ASP A 109 -49.27 10.43 -21.71
C ASP A 109 -49.96 9.17 -21.17
N GLY A 110 -50.35 9.17 -19.91
CA GLY A 110 -50.93 7.98 -19.30
C GLY A 110 -51.27 8.13 -17.83
N THR A 111 -51.58 7.01 -17.20
CA THR A 111 -51.87 6.92 -15.76
C THR A 111 -51.03 5.84 -15.11
N VAL A 112 -50.35 6.19 -14.01
CA VAL A 112 -49.57 5.23 -13.23
C VAL A 112 -50.50 4.19 -12.61
N VAL A 113 -50.36 2.92 -13.02
CA VAL A 113 -51.18 1.81 -12.50
C VAL A 113 -50.50 1.05 -11.36
N SER A 114 -49.18 1.11 -11.29
CA SER A 114 -48.37 0.55 -10.20
C SER A 114 -47.11 1.39 -9.98
N ALA A 115 -46.72 1.55 -8.72
CA ALA A 115 -45.48 2.19 -8.31
C ALA A 115 -45.04 1.58 -6.97
N GLY A 116 -44.02 0.71 -6.98
CA GLY A 116 -43.55 0.04 -5.77
C GLY A 116 -42.66 -1.17 -6.06
N TRP A 117 -42.40 -1.99 -5.04
CA TRP A 117 -41.60 -3.20 -5.17
C TRP A 117 -42.39 -4.33 -5.86
N GLN A 118 -41.81 -4.93 -6.89
CA GLN A 118 -42.30 -6.11 -7.59
C GLN A 118 -41.24 -7.23 -7.54
N THR A 119 -41.68 -8.45 -7.24
CA THR A 119 -40.78 -9.61 -7.10
C THR A 119 -39.99 -9.84 -8.39
N GLY A 120 -38.67 -9.94 -8.27
CA GLY A 120 -37.75 -10.09 -9.42
C GLY A 120 -37.41 -8.77 -10.13
N TRP A 121 -38.33 -7.81 -10.21
CA TRP A 121 -38.10 -6.52 -10.88
C TRP A 121 -37.61 -5.40 -9.95
N GLY A 122 -37.78 -5.57 -8.64
CA GLY A 122 -37.39 -4.58 -7.64
C GLY A 122 -38.35 -3.39 -7.64
N ASN A 123 -37.84 -2.17 -7.46
CA ASN A 123 -38.68 -0.99 -7.57
C ASN A 123 -39.09 -0.76 -9.03
N THR A 124 -40.40 -0.76 -9.27
CA THR A 124 -41.00 -0.66 -10.60
C THR A 124 -42.11 0.39 -10.64
N VAL A 125 -42.16 1.12 -11.74
CA VAL A 125 -43.32 1.93 -12.13
C VAL A 125 -43.94 1.29 -13.38
N SER A 126 -45.27 1.18 -13.42
CA SER A 126 -46.02 0.74 -14.59
C SER A 126 -47.05 1.82 -14.95
N ILE A 127 -47.07 2.25 -16.21
CA ILE A 127 -47.94 3.31 -16.70
C ILE A 127 -48.82 2.77 -17.80
N LYS A 128 -50.13 2.94 -17.65
CA LYS A 128 -51.12 2.64 -18.69
C LYS A 128 -51.21 3.81 -19.66
N HIS A 129 -50.97 3.54 -20.93
CA HIS A 129 -51.22 4.47 -22.03
C HIS A 129 -52.45 4.01 -22.80
N THR A 130 -53.29 4.97 -23.21
CA THR A 130 -54.46 4.68 -24.04
C THR A 130 -54.15 5.09 -25.47
N LEU A 131 -54.19 4.12 -26.39
CA LEU A 131 -54.02 4.31 -27.82
C LEU A 131 -55.23 5.07 -28.41
N SER A 132 -55.12 5.59 -29.63
CA SER A 132 -56.21 6.37 -30.25
C SER A 132 -57.46 5.55 -30.53
N ASP A 133 -57.34 4.22 -30.64
CA ASP A 133 -58.48 3.30 -30.76
C ASP A 133 -59.05 2.83 -29.41
N GLY A 134 -58.62 3.45 -28.30
CA GLY A 134 -59.09 3.18 -26.94
C GLY A 134 -58.45 1.97 -26.28
N LYS A 135 -57.58 1.21 -26.96
CA LYS A 135 -56.87 0.10 -26.33
C LYS A 135 -55.76 0.57 -25.42
N ALA A 136 -55.45 -0.25 -24.42
CA ALA A 136 -54.42 0.04 -23.45
C ALA A 136 -53.12 -0.70 -23.79
N ILE A 137 -52.01 0.00 -23.61
CA ILE A 137 -50.67 -0.59 -23.48
C ILE A 137 -50.08 -0.16 -22.15
N TYR A 138 -49.04 -0.87 -21.72
CA TYR A 138 -48.40 -0.62 -20.43
C TYR A 138 -46.90 -0.50 -20.62
N SER A 139 -46.33 0.64 -20.23
CA SER A 139 -44.87 0.79 -20.13
C SER A 139 -44.42 0.47 -18.72
N ASN A 140 -43.32 -0.27 -18.60
CA ASN A 140 -42.77 -0.71 -17.33
C ASN A 140 -41.32 -0.28 -17.20
N TYR A 141 -40.97 0.21 -16.01
CA TYR A 141 -39.69 0.80 -15.68
C TYR A 141 -39.19 0.16 -14.38
N SER A 142 -38.24 -0.76 -14.49
CA SER A 142 -37.83 -1.63 -13.39
C SER A 142 -36.37 -1.42 -12.96
N HIS A 143 -36.00 -2.08 -11.85
CA HIS A 143 -34.69 -1.96 -11.20
C HIS A 143 -34.36 -0.56 -10.65
N LEU A 144 -35.37 0.28 -10.41
CA LEU A 144 -35.18 1.67 -10.00
C LEU A 144 -34.52 1.78 -8.61
N SER A 145 -33.62 2.74 -8.43
CA SER A 145 -33.09 3.05 -7.09
C SER A 145 -34.07 3.88 -6.27
N LYS A 146 -34.92 4.65 -6.95
CA LYS A 146 -35.92 5.53 -6.36
C LYS A 146 -37.13 5.65 -7.28
N ILE A 147 -38.31 5.71 -6.69
CA ILE A 147 -39.57 6.00 -7.35
C ILE A 147 -40.01 7.40 -6.92
N ASN A 148 -40.31 8.27 -7.88
CA ASN A 148 -40.66 9.68 -7.64
C ASN A 148 -42.15 9.96 -7.90
N ILE A 149 -42.93 8.92 -8.22
CA ILE A 149 -44.34 9.02 -8.60
C ILE A 149 -45.19 8.03 -7.82
N THR A 150 -46.50 8.25 -7.74
CA THR A 150 -47.43 7.36 -7.02
C THR A 150 -48.50 6.82 -7.94
N LYS A 151 -49.07 5.67 -7.58
CA LYS A 151 -50.19 5.05 -8.30
C LYS A 151 -51.38 6.02 -8.39
N GLY A 152 -52.03 6.05 -9.54
CA GLY A 152 -53.17 6.92 -9.85
C GLY A 152 -52.78 8.27 -10.46
N THR A 153 -51.49 8.64 -10.44
CA THR A 153 -51.02 9.90 -11.01
C THR A 153 -51.15 9.89 -12.53
N ALA A 154 -51.75 10.94 -13.10
CA ALA A 154 -51.69 11.21 -14.53
C ALA A 154 -50.31 11.81 -14.88
N VAL A 155 -49.71 11.33 -15.96
CA VAL A 155 -48.39 11.76 -16.42
C VAL A 155 -48.45 12.14 -17.89
N GLN A 156 -47.57 13.05 -18.28
CA GLN A 156 -47.31 13.40 -19.67
C GLN A 156 -45.98 12.80 -20.14
N ALA A 157 -45.79 12.71 -21.46
CA ALA A 157 -44.49 12.39 -22.05
C ALA A 157 -43.37 13.26 -21.44
N GLY A 158 -42.26 12.63 -21.03
CA GLY A 158 -41.13 13.33 -20.44
C GLY A 158 -41.28 13.71 -18.96
N ASN A 159 -42.37 13.37 -18.28
CA ASN A 159 -42.46 13.53 -16.82
C ASN A 159 -41.47 12.58 -16.11
N MET A 160 -40.69 13.08 -15.16
CA MET A 160 -39.75 12.25 -14.39
C MET A 160 -40.53 11.35 -13.41
N ILE A 161 -40.25 10.05 -13.44
CA ILE A 161 -40.98 9.04 -12.66
C ILE A 161 -40.12 8.28 -11.66
N GLY A 162 -38.79 8.31 -11.82
CA GLY A 162 -37.87 7.62 -10.93
C GLY A 162 -36.42 7.77 -11.37
N GLU A 163 -35.55 6.95 -10.79
CA GLU A 163 -34.11 6.99 -11.02
C GLU A 163 -33.56 5.57 -11.21
N VAL A 164 -32.64 5.40 -12.17
CA VAL A 164 -31.98 4.11 -12.46
C VAL A 164 -31.30 3.55 -11.22
N GLY A 165 -31.34 2.23 -11.04
CA GLY A 165 -30.74 1.54 -9.90
C GLY A 165 -30.35 0.09 -10.21
N ASN A 166 -30.28 -0.69 -9.14
CA ASN A 166 -29.91 -2.10 -9.15
C ASN A 166 -30.70 -2.86 -8.07
N THR A 167 -32.04 -2.82 -8.16
CA THR A 167 -32.94 -3.48 -7.20
C THR A 167 -33.65 -4.69 -7.81
N GLY A 168 -34.00 -5.69 -7.01
CA GLY A 168 -34.58 -6.93 -7.53
C GLY A 168 -33.50 -7.86 -8.09
N ASN A 169 -33.86 -8.69 -9.06
CA ASN A 169 -32.93 -9.61 -9.72
C ASN A 169 -32.17 -8.86 -10.82
N SER A 170 -31.18 -8.07 -10.42
CA SER A 170 -30.40 -7.21 -11.30
C SER A 170 -28.90 -7.36 -11.04
N TYR A 171 -28.10 -7.38 -12.10
CA TYR A 171 -26.65 -7.57 -12.07
C TYR A 171 -25.93 -6.30 -12.53
N GLY A 172 -26.13 -5.21 -11.78
CA GLY A 172 -25.54 -3.89 -12.04
C GLY A 172 -26.58 -2.81 -12.36
N ASN A 173 -26.16 -1.54 -12.34
CA ASN A 173 -27.08 -0.42 -12.54
C ASN A 173 -27.61 -0.37 -13.98
N HIS A 174 -28.92 -0.49 -14.15
CA HIS A 174 -29.59 -0.37 -15.44
C HIS A 174 -31.10 -0.09 -15.29
N LEU A 175 -31.73 0.39 -16.37
CA LEU A 175 -33.17 0.42 -16.52
C LEU A 175 -33.61 -0.81 -17.31
N HIS A 176 -34.46 -1.65 -16.73
CA HIS A 176 -35.24 -2.60 -17.53
C HIS A 176 -36.50 -1.90 -18.00
N PHE A 177 -36.65 -1.77 -19.32
CA PHE A 177 -37.75 -1.07 -19.97
C PHE A 177 -38.54 -2.02 -20.88
N GLN A 178 -39.83 -2.14 -20.63
CA GLN A 178 -40.71 -3.10 -21.30
C GLN A 178 -42.04 -2.46 -21.71
N ILE A 179 -42.58 -2.90 -22.85
CA ILE A 179 -43.91 -2.53 -23.33
C ILE A 179 -44.80 -3.78 -23.39
N ASP A 180 -45.95 -3.71 -22.72
CA ASP A 180 -46.95 -4.78 -22.67
C ASP A 180 -48.27 -4.37 -23.30
N VAL A 181 -48.95 -5.35 -23.90
CA VAL A 181 -50.31 -5.18 -24.45
C VAL A 181 -51.41 -5.61 -23.48
N THR A 182 -51.04 -6.12 -22.30
CA THR A 182 -51.98 -6.52 -21.24
C THR A 182 -51.46 -6.10 -19.87
N ASN A 183 -52.36 -5.94 -18.89
CA ASN A 183 -52.03 -5.55 -17.51
C ASN A 183 -51.74 -6.78 -16.61
N GLN A 184 -51.02 -7.77 -17.12
CA GLN A 184 -50.76 -8.99 -16.34
C GLN A 184 -49.74 -8.74 -15.23
N ALA A 185 -49.62 -9.68 -14.30
CA ALA A 185 -48.58 -9.62 -13.27
C ALA A 185 -47.21 -9.95 -13.89
N HIS A 186 -46.21 -9.12 -13.58
CA HIS A 186 -44.85 -9.29 -14.10
C HIS A 186 -43.87 -9.75 -13.01
N PRO A 187 -42.77 -10.44 -13.39
CA PRO A 187 -42.55 -11.01 -14.71
C PRO A 187 -43.47 -12.22 -14.96
N TYR A 188 -44.19 -12.22 -16.09
CA TYR A 188 -45.26 -13.20 -16.36
C TYR A 188 -44.77 -14.65 -16.41
N TYR A 189 -43.49 -14.90 -16.71
CA TYR A 189 -42.99 -16.27 -16.84
C TYR A 189 -43.00 -17.04 -15.52
N PHE A 190 -43.00 -16.39 -14.35
CA PHE A 190 -43.13 -17.08 -13.06
C PHE A 190 -44.49 -17.80 -12.91
N VAL A 191 -45.54 -17.20 -13.45
CA VAL A 191 -46.92 -17.65 -13.24
C VAL A 191 -47.48 -18.44 -14.42
N THR A 192 -46.89 -18.34 -15.61
CA THR A 192 -47.40 -19.02 -16.82
C THR A 192 -46.64 -20.31 -17.12
N CYS A 193 -45.37 -20.20 -17.51
CA CYS A 193 -44.64 -21.27 -18.19
C CYS A 193 -43.30 -21.63 -17.52
N GLY A 194 -42.90 -20.87 -16.50
CA GLY A 194 -41.66 -21.03 -15.74
C GLY A 194 -41.83 -21.54 -14.33
N LYS A 195 -42.99 -22.11 -13.99
CA LYS A 195 -43.29 -22.57 -12.63
C LYS A 195 -42.21 -23.56 -12.16
N GLY A 196 -41.49 -23.16 -11.10
CA GLY A 196 -40.41 -23.97 -10.50
C GLY A 196 -39.09 -23.99 -11.29
N LYS A 197 -38.95 -23.18 -12.35
CA LYS A 197 -37.69 -23.04 -13.10
C LYS A 197 -36.94 -21.78 -12.69
N ASP A 198 -35.61 -21.84 -12.79
CA ASP A 198 -34.76 -20.67 -12.63
C ASP A 198 -35.04 -19.63 -13.74
N PRO A 199 -35.30 -18.35 -13.39
CA PRO A 199 -35.63 -17.30 -14.37
C PRO A 199 -34.56 -17.07 -15.43
N ILE A 200 -33.28 -17.14 -15.05
CA ILE A 200 -32.17 -16.91 -15.97
C ILE A 200 -32.11 -18.05 -16.99
N ALA A 201 -32.24 -19.29 -16.53
CA ALA A 201 -32.31 -20.45 -17.39
C ALA A 201 -33.50 -20.38 -18.36
N LEU A 202 -34.67 -19.93 -17.90
CA LEU A 202 -35.86 -19.78 -18.74
C LEU A 202 -35.61 -18.83 -19.91
N VAL A 203 -35.09 -17.63 -19.61
CA VAL A 203 -34.78 -16.62 -20.63
C VAL A 203 -33.68 -17.11 -21.58
N ASN A 204 -32.63 -17.73 -21.05
CA ASN A 204 -31.51 -18.22 -21.86
C ASN A 204 -31.87 -19.39 -22.78
N GLN A 205 -32.83 -20.23 -22.38
CA GLN A 205 -33.34 -21.32 -23.21
C GLN A 205 -34.39 -20.85 -24.23
N GLY A 206 -34.81 -19.58 -24.18
CA GLY A 206 -35.84 -19.04 -25.06
C GLY A 206 -37.20 -19.71 -24.84
N LEU A 207 -37.45 -20.21 -23.64
CA LEU A 207 -38.75 -20.78 -23.32
C LEU A 207 -39.82 -19.67 -23.35
N CYS A 208 -41.03 -20.04 -23.78
CA CYS A 208 -42.21 -19.18 -23.79
C CYS A 208 -42.13 -17.95 -24.72
N ARG A 209 -41.36 -18.03 -25.80
CA ARG A 209 -41.28 -16.96 -26.81
C ARG A 209 -42.63 -16.63 -27.47
N ASP A 210 -43.50 -17.62 -27.65
CA ASP A 210 -44.85 -17.37 -28.16
C ASP A 210 -45.64 -16.50 -27.19
N PHE A 211 -45.49 -16.75 -25.89
CA PHE A 211 -46.12 -15.93 -24.86
C PHE A 211 -45.51 -14.53 -24.79
N LEU A 212 -44.18 -14.40 -24.90
CA LEU A 212 -43.49 -13.12 -25.04
C LEU A 212 -44.11 -12.30 -26.18
N THR A 213 -44.02 -12.82 -27.40
CA THR A 213 -44.47 -12.07 -28.58
C THR A 213 -45.99 -11.83 -28.63
N ALA A 214 -46.80 -12.59 -27.89
CA ALA A 214 -48.23 -12.35 -27.76
C ALA A 214 -48.57 -11.23 -26.74
N ASN A 215 -47.73 -11.02 -25.73
CA ASN A 215 -48.05 -10.13 -24.61
C ASN A 215 -47.16 -8.88 -24.52
N THR A 216 -46.03 -8.86 -25.22
CA THR A 216 -45.07 -7.77 -25.23
C THR A 216 -44.79 -7.26 -26.63
N ILE A 217 -44.23 -6.06 -26.71
CA ILE A 217 -43.76 -5.43 -27.95
C ILE A 217 -42.27 -5.12 -27.78
N ASP A 218 -41.51 -5.21 -28.88
CA ASP A 218 -40.14 -4.68 -28.89
C ASP A 218 -40.17 -3.17 -28.52
N PRO A 219 -39.56 -2.76 -27.38
CA PRO A 219 -39.65 -1.38 -26.92
C PRO A 219 -38.96 -0.37 -27.83
N ILE A 220 -37.87 -0.76 -28.51
CA ILE A 220 -37.16 0.14 -29.42
C ILE A 220 -38.01 0.36 -30.67
N ALA A 221 -38.53 -0.71 -31.26
CA ALA A 221 -39.40 -0.61 -32.43
C ALA A 221 -40.67 0.20 -32.12
N PHE A 222 -41.19 0.09 -30.89
CA PHE A 222 -42.33 0.87 -30.42
C PHE A 222 -42.03 2.37 -30.33
N LEU A 223 -40.91 2.74 -29.69
CA LEU A 223 -40.54 4.15 -29.49
C LEU A 223 -40.21 4.87 -30.80
N GLU A 224 -39.57 4.19 -31.75
CA GLU A 224 -39.17 4.82 -33.01
C GLU A 224 -40.32 5.01 -33.98
N ASN A 225 -41.35 4.17 -33.89
CA ASN A 225 -42.56 4.33 -34.67
C ASN A 225 -43.51 5.29 -33.94
N GLY A 226 -43.00 6.48 -33.57
CA GLY A 226 -43.56 7.42 -32.58
C GLY A 226 -45.00 7.90 -32.79
N THR A 227 -45.71 7.42 -33.80
CA THR A 227 -47.14 7.65 -34.09
C THR A 227 -48.02 6.40 -33.95
N ILE A 228 -47.51 5.26 -33.47
CA ILE A 228 -48.33 4.04 -33.28
C ILE A 228 -49.46 4.34 -32.30
N SER A 229 -50.65 4.56 -32.86
CA SER A 229 -51.85 4.91 -32.10
C SER A 229 -52.95 3.86 -32.22
N THR A 230 -52.70 2.72 -32.90
CA THR A 230 -53.73 1.70 -33.15
C THR A 230 -53.26 0.29 -32.84
N THR A 231 -54.22 -0.59 -32.54
CA THR A 231 -54.03 -2.04 -32.38
C THR A 231 -53.34 -2.65 -33.59
N ALA A 232 -53.73 -2.27 -34.81
CA ALA A 232 -53.19 -2.86 -36.03
C ALA A 232 -51.67 -2.66 -36.10
N ALA A 233 -51.21 -1.45 -35.77
CA ALA A 233 -49.79 -1.15 -35.75
C ALA A 233 -49.05 -1.87 -34.60
N VAL A 234 -49.68 -2.04 -33.44
CA VAL A 234 -49.16 -2.89 -32.36
C VAL A 234 -49.00 -4.35 -32.81
N GLN A 235 -50.00 -4.91 -33.50
CA GLN A 235 -49.95 -6.28 -34.03
C GLN A 235 -48.83 -6.42 -35.07
N MET A 236 -48.66 -5.45 -35.96
CA MET A 236 -47.54 -5.43 -36.92
C MET A 236 -46.18 -5.46 -36.21
N LEU A 237 -46.00 -4.71 -35.12
CA LEU A 237 -44.77 -4.76 -34.34
C LEU A 237 -44.56 -6.10 -33.64
N GLN A 238 -45.62 -6.71 -33.09
CA GLN A 238 -45.54 -8.04 -32.49
C GLN A 238 -45.15 -9.10 -33.53
N GLU A 239 -45.73 -9.04 -34.73
CA GLU A 239 -45.40 -9.91 -35.86
C GLU A 239 -43.95 -9.68 -36.36
N LYS A 240 -43.51 -8.43 -36.46
CA LYS A 240 -42.11 -8.09 -36.77
C LYS A 240 -41.17 -8.67 -35.71
N GLY A 241 -41.53 -8.60 -34.42
CA GLY A 241 -40.78 -9.20 -33.32
C GLY A 241 -40.66 -10.73 -33.42
N LYS A 242 -41.70 -11.41 -33.93
CA LYS A 242 -41.66 -12.86 -34.21
C LYS A 242 -40.75 -13.21 -35.38
N THR A 243 -40.74 -12.37 -36.41
CA THR A 243 -40.00 -12.60 -37.66
C THR A 243 -38.62 -11.94 -37.70
N THR A 244 -38.22 -11.25 -36.61
CA THR A 244 -36.94 -10.54 -36.52
C THR A 244 -35.78 -11.51 -36.78
N PRO A 245 -34.88 -11.20 -37.73
CA PRO A 245 -33.74 -12.05 -38.05
C PRO A 245 -32.90 -12.37 -36.82
N LYS A 246 -32.55 -13.64 -36.67
CA LYS A 246 -31.72 -14.07 -35.56
C LYS A 246 -30.31 -13.50 -35.69
N ILE A 247 -29.75 -13.02 -34.58
CA ILE A 247 -28.33 -12.66 -34.52
C ILE A 247 -27.53 -13.86 -34.06
N GLU A 248 -26.68 -14.38 -34.94
CA GLU A 248 -25.86 -15.56 -34.70
C GLU A 248 -24.90 -15.37 -33.51
N LYS A 249 -25.01 -16.27 -32.51
CA LYS A 249 -24.18 -16.27 -31.28
C LYS A 249 -22.68 -16.23 -31.57
N LYS A 250 -22.22 -16.95 -32.61
CA LYS A 250 -20.80 -16.98 -33.03
C LYS A 250 -20.29 -15.63 -33.57
N SER A 251 -21.19 -14.73 -33.96
CA SER A 251 -20.84 -13.43 -34.55
C SER A 251 -20.70 -12.31 -33.52
N ILE A 252 -20.98 -12.59 -32.25
CA ILE A 252 -20.99 -11.60 -31.18
C ILE A 252 -20.33 -12.14 -29.91
N LYS A 253 -19.66 -11.25 -29.16
CA LYS A 253 -19.15 -11.57 -27.81
C LYS A 253 -20.27 -11.99 -26.84
N THR A 254 -19.95 -12.78 -25.82
CA THR A 254 -20.87 -13.00 -24.69
C THR A 254 -20.92 -11.76 -23.78
N ARG A 255 -21.95 -11.66 -22.93
CA ARG A 255 -22.04 -10.59 -21.94
C ARG A 255 -20.90 -10.69 -20.92
N GLU A 256 -20.48 -11.90 -20.59
CA GLU A 256 -19.33 -12.16 -19.73
C GLU A 256 -18.02 -11.60 -20.33
N GLN A 257 -17.79 -11.80 -21.63
CA GLN A 257 -16.61 -11.24 -22.30
C GLN A 257 -16.60 -9.70 -22.27
N ILE A 258 -17.75 -9.06 -22.52
CA ILE A 258 -17.83 -7.60 -22.44
C ILE A 258 -17.67 -7.12 -20.99
N LEU A 259 -18.21 -7.86 -20.02
CA LEU A 259 -18.05 -7.56 -18.61
C LEU A 259 -16.58 -7.64 -18.17
N ASP A 260 -15.82 -8.62 -18.67
CA ASP A 260 -14.38 -8.70 -18.43
C ASP A 260 -13.62 -7.48 -18.98
N GLU A 261 -14.03 -6.96 -20.15
CA GLU A 261 -13.49 -5.71 -20.70
C GLU A 261 -13.88 -4.50 -19.84
N ASP A 262 -15.14 -4.44 -19.37
CA ASP A 262 -15.63 -3.39 -18.47
C ASP A 262 -14.85 -3.39 -17.13
N ILE A 263 -14.51 -4.56 -16.60
CA ILE A 263 -13.69 -4.72 -15.40
C ILE A 263 -12.27 -4.23 -15.66
N GLN A 264 -11.67 -4.58 -16.81
CA GLN A 264 -10.35 -4.08 -17.18
C GLN A 264 -10.33 -2.55 -17.29
N ASP A 265 -11.35 -1.96 -17.93
CA ASP A 265 -11.47 -0.51 -18.06
C ASP A 265 -11.65 0.17 -16.69
N PHE A 266 -12.47 -0.41 -15.80
CA PHE A 266 -12.62 0.09 -14.43
C PHE A 266 -11.26 0.21 -13.71
N PHE A 267 -10.43 -0.83 -13.79
CA PHE A 267 -9.11 -0.84 -13.13
C PHE A 267 -8.03 0.00 -13.81
N LYS A 268 -8.31 0.67 -14.95
CA LYS A 268 -7.37 1.67 -15.52
C LYS A 268 -7.29 2.93 -14.67
N ASP A 269 -8.42 3.36 -14.12
CA ASP A 269 -8.52 4.59 -13.34
C ASP A 269 -8.73 4.35 -11.83
N HIS A 270 -9.03 3.10 -11.43
CA HIS A 270 -9.29 2.72 -10.04
C HIS A 270 -8.19 1.82 -9.47
N THR A 271 -7.82 2.05 -8.21
CA THR A 271 -6.97 1.14 -7.44
C THR A 271 -7.72 0.58 -6.24
N LEU A 272 -7.50 -0.69 -5.93
CA LEU A 272 -8.15 -1.39 -4.84
C LEU A 272 -7.10 -2.06 -3.94
N SER A 273 -7.25 -1.92 -2.63
CA SER A 273 -6.38 -2.56 -1.64
C SER A 273 -7.20 -3.09 -0.46
N VAL A 274 -6.71 -4.12 0.20
CA VAL A 274 -7.34 -4.70 1.39
C VAL A 274 -6.36 -4.65 2.55
N SER A 275 -6.85 -4.24 3.71
CA SER A 275 -6.15 -4.29 4.98
C SER A 275 -7.03 -5.05 5.96
N LEU A 276 -6.55 -6.20 6.44
CA LEU A 276 -7.33 -7.00 7.40
C LEU A 276 -7.41 -6.36 8.80
N GLY A 277 -6.71 -5.25 9.05
CA GLY A 277 -6.69 -4.58 10.35
C GLY A 277 -5.99 -5.38 11.45
N VAL A 278 -5.58 -6.62 11.14
CA VAL A 278 -4.85 -7.52 12.04
C VAL A 278 -3.42 -7.72 11.53
N PRO A 279 -2.41 -7.66 12.42
CA PRO A 279 -1.03 -7.86 12.03
C PRO A 279 -0.86 -9.20 11.33
N GLY A 280 -0.19 -9.18 10.17
CA GLY A 280 0.12 -10.35 9.32
C GLY A 280 -0.98 -11.41 9.20
N ASN A 281 -2.22 -10.95 9.21
CA ASN A 281 -3.42 -11.76 8.92
C ASN A 281 -3.66 -12.90 9.91
N ASN A 282 -3.23 -12.73 11.17
CA ASN A 282 -3.43 -13.73 12.22
C ASN A 282 -4.68 -13.40 13.03
N ILE A 283 -5.60 -14.36 13.14
CA ILE A 283 -6.87 -14.21 13.86
C ILE A 283 -7.11 -15.38 14.81
N GLU A 284 -7.84 -15.14 15.90
CA GLU A 284 -8.22 -16.17 16.86
C GLU A 284 -9.46 -16.93 16.38
N ALA A 285 -9.44 -18.26 16.52
CA ALA A 285 -10.62 -19.09 16.31
C ALA A 285 -11.74 -18.70 17.28
N GLY A 286 -12.95 -18.53 16.77
CA GLY A 286 -14.13 -18.09 17.52
C GLY A 286 -14.28 -16.58 17.65
N LYS A 287 -13.34 -15.77 17.13
CA LYS A 287 -13.43 -14.31 17.13
C LYS A 287 -13.66 -13.72 15.74
N THR A 288 -14.30 -12.56 15.74
CA THR A 288 -14.60 -11.76 14.56
C THR A 288 -13.75 -10.49 14.55
N TYR A 289 -13.19 -10.15 13.38
CA TYR A 289 -12.33 -9.01 13.17
C TYR A 289 -12.85 -8.17 12.01
N THR A 290 -12.64 -6.86 12.06
CA THR A 290 -13.04 -5.94 10.99
C THR A 290 -11.88 -5.67 10.04
N ALA A 291 -12.07 -6.04 8.78
CA ALA A 291 -11.18 -5.76 7.68
C ALA A 291 -11.72 -4.61 6.82
N ARG A 292 -10.81 -3.95 6.07
CA ARG A 292 -11.11 -2.78 5.26
C ARG A 292 -10.67 -2.96 3.82
N ILE A 293 -11.51 -2.52 2.91
CA ILE A 293 -11.24 -2.42 1.49
C ILE A 293 -11.16 -0.93 1.16
N ASN A 294 -10.04 -0.50 0.61
CA ASN A 294 -9.86 0.87 0.17
C ASN A 294 -9.89 0.89 -1.35
N VAL A 295 -10.69 1.80 -1.91
CA VAL A 295 -10.85 2.00 -3.34
C VAL A 295 -10.64 3.46 -3.66
N THR A 296 -9.74 3.74 -4.59
CA THR A 296 -9.51 5.10 -5.07
C THR A 296 -9.76 5.20 -6.56
N TYR A 297 -10.24 6.35 -7.01
CA TYR A 297 -10.36 6.74 -8.41
C TYR A 297 -9.42 7.92 -8.64
N ARG A 298 -8.41 7.77 -9.49
CA ARG A 298 -7.41 8.82 -9.78
C ARG A 298 -6.88 9.52 -8.51
N ASN A 299 -6.49 8.72 -7.51
CA ASN A 299 -5.98 9.14 -6.19
C ASN A 299 -6.99 9.88 -5.29
N ARG A 300 -8.29 9.83 -5.59
CA ARG A 300 -9.37 10.34 -4.73
C ARG A 300 -10.21 9.18 -4.16
N PRO A 301 -10.82 9.33 -2.98
CA PRO A 301 -11.74 8.33 -2.45
C PRO A 301 -12.87 8.05 -3.45
N PHE A 302 -13.08 6.77 -3.79
CA PHE A 302 -14.14 6.37 -4.70
C PHE A 302 -15.46 6.17 -3.95
N THR A 303 -16.54 6.76 -4.47
CA THR A 303 -17.91 6.50 -4.02
C THR A 303 -18.71 6.04 -5.22
N GLY A 304 -19.23 4.81 -5.18
CA GLY A 304 -19.93 4.23 -6.31
C GLY A 304 -20.13 2.72 -6.23
N SER A 305 -20.83 2.20 -7.22
CA SER A 305 -21.02 0.76 -7.43
C SER A 305 -19.77 0.11 -8.00
N LEU A 306 -19.55 -1.17 -7.72
CA LEU A 306 -18.51 -1.95 -8.38
C LEU A 306 -19.07 -2.65 -9.63
N PRO A 307 -18.23 -2.94 -10.65
CA PRO A 307 -18.66 -3.71 -11.81
C PRO A 307 -19.11 -5.13 -11.46
N ALA A 308 -19.82 -5.77 -12.40
CA ALA A 308 -20.37 -7.12 -12.25
C ALA A 308 -21.33 -7.23 -11.05
N GLU A 309 -21.32 -8.37 -10.36
CA GLU A 309 -22.05 -8.59 -9.10
C GLU A 309 -21.38 -7.91 -7.90
N GLY A 310 -20.32 -7.12 -8.14
CA GLY A 310 -19.48 -6.52 -7.13
C GLY A 310 -18.27 -7.37 -6.76
N LEU A 311 -17.70 -7.04 -5.59
CA LEU A 311 -16.56 -7.71 -5.00
C LEU A 311 -17.01 -8.97 -4.26
N VAL A 312 -16.68 -10.14 -4.79
CA VAL A 312 -16.96 -11.42 -4.15
C VAL A 312 -15.75 -11.86 -3.35
N LEU A 313 -15.95 -12.07 -2.05
CA LEU A 313 -14.97 -12.61 -1.12
C LEU A 313 -15.06 -14.13 -1.11
N SER A 314 -14.23 -14.78 -1.91
CA SER A 314 -14.15 -16.24 -1.97
C SER A 314 -13.10 -16.78 -1.00
N TYR A 315 -13.38 -17.94 -0.40
CA TYR A 315 -12.49 -18.60 0.54
C TYR A 315 -12.44 -20.10 0.24
N ASP A 316 -11.25 -20.69 0.29
CA ASP A 316 -11.03 -22.05 -0.21
C ASP A 316 -11.59 -23.14 0.71
N ARG A 317 -11.88 -22.85 1.99
CA ARG A 317 -12.28 -23.85 3.01
C ARG A 317 -13.15 -23.25 4.11
N SER A 318 -14.07 -24.03 4.68
CA SER A 318 -15.06 -23.65 5.72
C SER A 318 -14.51 -23.18 7.09
N GLY A 319 -13.20 -22.94 7.20
CA GLY A 319 -12.57 -22.50 8.45
C GLY A 319 -12.56 -20.98 8.65
N VAL A 320 -13.03 -20.19 7.68
CA VAL A 320 -13.24 -18.74 7.80
C VAL A 320 -14.63 -18.38 7.29
N LYS A 321 -15.29 -17.43 7.94
CA LYS A 321 -16.53 -16.80 7.47
C LYS A 321 -16.29 -15.31 7.20
N LEU A 322 -16.86 -14.82 6.11
CA LEU A 322 -16.76 -13.43 5.66
C LEU A 322 -18.16 -12.81 5.60
N PHE A 323 -18.31 -11.57 6.04
CA PHE A 323 -19.59 -10.88 6.00
C PHE A 323 -19.46 -9.36 5.78
N PRO A 324 -20.14 -8.77 4.78
CA PRO A 324 -20.83 -9.49 3.70
C PRO A 324 -19.81 -10.26 2.85
N ASP A 325 -20.24 -11.35 2.23
CA ASP A 325 -19.46 -12.13 1.27
C ASP A 325 -19.40 -11.45 -0.11
N THR A 326 -20.35 -10.56 -0.39
CA THR A 326 -20.37 -9.73 -1.60
C THR A 326 -20.52 -8.24 -1.26
N ILE A 327 -19.64 -7.42 -1.83
CA ILE A 327 -19.67 -5.95 -1.70
C ILE A 327 -20.01 -5.34 -3.05
N ILE A 328 -21.19 -4.72 -3.15
CA ILE A 328 -21.70 -4.15 -4.40
C ILE A 328 -21.36 -2.66 -4.60
N ALA A 329 -20.95 -1.97 -3.53
CA ALA A 329 -20.68 -0.54 -3.55
C ALA A 329 -19.66 -0.12 -2.47
N ILE A 330 -18.98 0.98 -2.74
CA ILE A 330 -18.00 1.64 -1.86
C ILE A 330 -18.48 3.06 -1.58
N GLU A 331 -18.25 3.52 -0.35
CA GLU A 331 -18.58 4.87 0.07
C GLU A 331 -17.36 5.53 0.69
N ASN A 332 -17.05 6.76 0.30
CA ASN A 332 -15.89 7.51 0.78
C ASN A 332 -14.57 6.74 0.66
N GLY A 333 -14.43 5.94 -0.40
CA GLY A 333 -13.26 5.14 -0.70
C GLY A 333 -12.99 3.98 0.24
N VAL A 334 -13.89 3.67 1.19
CA VAL A 334 -13.69 2.60 2.18
C VAL A 334 -14.93 1.73 2.31
N ARG A 335 -14.72 0.42 2.43
CA ARG A 335 -15.76 -0.52 2.86
C ARG A 335 -15.21 -1.49 3.89
N GLU A 336 -15.97 -1.70 4.96
CA GLU A 336 -15.61 -2.67 5.99
C GLU A 336 -16.31 -4.01 5.73
N PHE A 337 -15.63 -5.10 6.08
CA PHE A 337 -16.22 -6.43 6.15
C PHE A 337 -15.68 -7.17 7.37
N GLN A 338 -16.46 -8.11 7.88
CA GLN A 338 -16.11 -8.93 9.02
C GLN A 338 -15.47 -10.24 8.56
N ILE A 339 -14.42 -10.65 9.25
CA ILE A 339 -13.79 -11.94 9.09
C ILE A 339 -13.83 -12.70 10.42
N THR A 340 -14.36 -13.92 10.41
CA THR A 340 -14.46 -14.78 11.58
C THR A 340 -13.66 -16.05 11.36
N GLY A 341 -12.69 -16.31 12.24
CA GLY A 341 -11.97 -17.58 12.26
C GLY A 341 -12.86 -18.66 12.88
N VAL A 342 -13.21 -19.71 12.14
CA VAL A 342 -14.08 -20.79 12.62
C VAL A 342 -13.26 -21.96 13.12
N LYS A 343 -12.20 -22.32 12.40
CA LYS A 343 -11.32 -23.44 12.74
C LYS A 343 -9.86 -23.02 12.62
N PRO A 344 -8.96 -23.51 13.49
CA PRO A 344 -7.53 -23.28 13.35
C PRO A 344 -6.98 -23.83 12.02
N GLY A 345 -6.08 -23.09 11.39
CA GLY A 345 -5.47 -23.45 10.11
C GLY A 345 -5.08 -22.24 9.27
N LYS A 346 -4.56 -22.50 8.07
CA LYS A 346 -4.24 -21.46 7.07
C LYS A 346 -5.30 -21.49 5.97
N TYR A 347 -5.85 -20.33 5.66
CA TYR A 347 -6.98 -20.18 4.74
C TYR A 347 -6.68 -19.13 3.68
N GLY A 348 -6.81 -19.50 2.41
CA GLY A 348 -6.77 -18.57 1.30
C GLY A 348 -8.06 -17.77 1.23
N ILE A 349 -7.92 -16.45 1.11
CA ILE A 349 -9.02 -15.54 0.77
C ILE A 349 -8.65 -14.88 -0.54
N SER A 350 -9.51 -15.04 -1.53
CA SER A 350 -9.38 -14.38 -2.82
C SER A 350 -10.55 -13.46 -3.02
N LEU A 351 -10.26 -12.21 -3.33
CA LEU A 351 -11.27 -11.26 -3.72
C LEU A 351 -11.36 -11.21 -5.24
N LYS A 352 -12.60 -11.29 -5.74
CA LYS A 352 -12.93 -11.43 -7.16
C LYS A 352 -13.90 -10.36 -7.59
N ILE A 353 -13.72 -9.86 -8.81
CA ILE A 353 -14.77 -9.14 -9.55
C ILE A 353 -14.98 -9.92 -10.84
N GLY A 354 -16.20 -10.38 -11.08
CA GLY A 354 -16.45 -11.34 -12.15
C GLY A 354 -15.59 -12.59 -11.98
N LYS A 355 -14.92 -13.05 -13.05
CA LYS A 355 -14.01 -14.19 -13.00
C LYS A 355 -12.57 -13.84 -12.60
N ARG A 356 -12.27 -12.56 -12.40
CA ARG A 356 -10.90 -12.09 -12.14
C ARG A 356 -10.62 -12.03 -10.64
N VAL A 357 -9.60 -12.76 -10.21
CA VAL A 357 -8.97 -12.58 -8.90
C VAL A 357 -8.00 -11.41 -9.01
N PHE A 358 -8.20 -10.37 -8.22
CA PHE A 358 -7.31 -9.20 -8.21
C PHE A 358 -6.45 -9.16 -6.94
N LEU A 359 -6.88 -9.81 -5.85
CA LEU A 359 -6.09 -9.95 -4.65
C LEU A 359 -6.32 -11.32 -4.04
N SER A 360 -5.23 -11.99 -3.67
CA SER A 360 -5.24 -13.18 -2.84
C SER A 360 -4.39 -12.92 -1.60
N THR A 361 -4.90 -13.32 -0.44
CA THR A 361 -4.18 -13.24 0.82
C THR A 361 -4.41 -14.50 1.64
N ILE A 362 -3.49 -14.78 2.57
CA ILE A 362 -3.60 -15.91 3.49
C ILE A 362 -3.99 -15.35 4.85
N VAL A 363 -5.00 -15.96 5.47
CA VAL A 363 -5.38 -15.73 6.86
C VAL A 363 -5.03 -16.96 7.68
N ASN A 364 -4.34 -16.74 8.79
CA ASN A 364 -3.97 -17.79 9.72
C ASN A 364 -4.90 -17.70 10.93
N VAL A 365 -5.64 -18.77 11.17
CA VAL A 365 -6.54 -18.90 12.32
C VAL A 365 -5.85 -19.77 13.36
N PHE A 366 -5.74 -19.29 14.59
CA PHE A 366 -5.07 -19.99 15.68
C PHE A 366 -6.05 -20.29 16.82
N LYS A 367 -5.82 -21.38 17.58
CA LYS A 367 -6.47 -21.50 18.89
C LYS A 367 -5.83 -20.48 19.82
N LYS A 368 -6.60 -20.00 20.81
CA LYS A 368 -6.08 -19.12 21.86
C LYS A 368 -4.81 -19.65 22.52
N SER A 369 -4.72 -20.97 22.76
CA SER A 369 -3.53 -21.64 23.30
C SER A 369 -2.30 -21.58 22.38
N ASP A 370 -2.53 -21.59 21.07
CA ASP A 370 -1.48 -21.60 20.05
C ASP A 370 -0.97 -20.18 19.79
N MET A 371 -1.79 -19.17 20.11
CA MET A 371 -1.38 -17.77 20.10
C MET A 371 -0.40 -17.47 21.23
N GLU A 372 -0.55 -18.10 22.40
CA GLU A 372 0.32 -17.80 23.55
C GLU A 372 1.82 -18.16 23.40
N TYR A 373 2.25 -18.96 22.41
CA TYR A 373 3.61 -19.50 22.38
C TYR A 373 4.22 -19.72 20.97
N PRO A 374 4.99 -18.74 20.48
CA PRO A 374 6.04 -18.98 19.50
C PRO A 374 7.37 -19.12 20.25
N SER A 375 7.69 -20.32 20.72
CA SER A 375 8.90 -20.58 21.51
C SER A 375 10.23 -20.26 20.80
N GLN A 376 10.22 -19.92 19.51
CA GLN A 376 11.40 -19.67 18.69
C GLN A 376 11.19 -18.48 17.74
N ALA A 377 12.03 -17.44 17.91
CA ALA A 377 12.13 -16.32 16.97
C ALA A 377 13.12 -16.66 15.84
N ILE A 378 12.91 -16.09 14.66
CA ILE A 378 13.91 -16.15 13.59
C ILE A 378 14.43 -14.73 13.35
N LEU A 379 15.75 -14.62 13.19
CA LEU A 379 16.46 -13.39 12.82
C LEU A 379 16.80 -13.48 11.34
N LEU A 380 16.54 -12.43 10.56
CA LEU A 380 16.88 -12.44 9.14
C LEU A 380 18.39 -12.31 8.95
N ASN A 381 18.97 -13.38 8.43
CA ASN A 381 20.18 -13.33 7.63
C ASN A 381 19.77 -13.28 6.16
N ASN A 382 19.85 -12.12 5.52
CA ASN A 382 20.20 -12.12 4.11
C ASN A 382 21.72 -11.97 4.04
N SER A 383 22.41 -13.11 4.12
CA SER A 383 23.86 -13.25 3.95
C SER A 383 24.67 -12.44 4.97
N SER A 384 25.23 -13.11 5.99
CA SER A 384 26.30 -12.64 6.89
C SER A 384 26.38 -11.11 7.07
N ILE A 385 25.97 -10.57 8.22
CA ILE A 385 26.07 -9.14 8.58
C ILE A 385 27.34 -8.49 7.96
N ILE A 386 27.19 -7.83 6.81
CA ILE A 386 28.18 -6.94 6.18
C ILE A 386 27.45 -5.60 6.09
N LEU A 387 27.36 -4.93 7.24
CA LEU A 387 27.00 -3.52 7.35
C LEU A 387 27.96 -2.90 8.37
N ALA A 388 29.14 -2.45 7.92
CA ALA A 388 29.63 -1.18 8.46
C ALA A 388 28.77 -0.10 7.83
N ASP A 389 28.07 0.59 8.68
CA ASP A 389 28.48 1.96 8.93
C ASP A 389 28.90 1.99 10.41
N GLU A 390 29.70 2.96 10.86
CA GLU A 390 30.16 3.15 12.25
C GLU A 390 29.02 3.43 13.25
N LYS A 391 27.78 3.05 12.92
CA LYS A 391 26.55 3.51 13.57
C LYS A 391 25.47 2.43 13.68
N LEU A 392 25.77 1.28 14.30
CA LEU A 392 24.81 0.33 14.94
C LEU A 392 24.53 -0.97 14.15
N THR A 393 24.45 -2.11 14.88
CA THR A 393 23.93 -3.38 14.36
C THR A 393 22.42 -3.43 14.59
N ALA A 394 21.63 -3.42 13.52
CA ALA A 394 20.18 -3.55 13.63
C ALA A 394 19.78 -5.02 13.81
N VAL A 395 19.08 -5.32 14.90
CA VAL A 395 18.40 -6.60 15.09
C VAL A 395 16.96 -6.50 14.62
N VAL A 396 16.67 -7.27 13.56
CA VAL A 396 15.34 -7.42 12.99
C VAL A 396 14.83 -8.80 13.35
N PHE A 397 13.94 -8.86 14.33
CA PHE A 397 13.17 -10.08 14.59
C PHE A 397 12.13 -10.22 13.47
N ARG A 398 12.41 -11.09 12.48
CA ARG A 398 11.47 -11.42 11.40
C ARG A 398 11.22 -12.91 11.40
N THR A 399 9.98 -13.29 11.63
CA THR A 399 9.64 -14.70 11.63
C THR A 399 9.72 -15.28 10.21
N LYS A 400 10.28 -16.48 10.07
CA LYS A 400 10.65 -17.08 8.77
C LYS A 400 9.52 -17.86 8.09
N TYR A 401 8.29 -17.45 8.30
CA TYR A 401 7.18 -17.90 7.47
C TYR A 401 6.29 -16.70 7.30
N SER A 402 5.83 -16.47 6.08
CA SER A 402 4.80 -15.49 5.72
C SER A 402 3.44 -15.76 6.41
N SER A 403 3.44 -16.28 7.64
CA SER A 403 2.25 -16.76 8.35
C SER A 403 2.40 -17.13 9.83
N ASN A 404 3.58 -17.07 10.49
CA ASN A 404 3.66 -17.33 11.93
C ASN A 404 4.39 -16.18 12.62
N GLN A 405 3.66 -15.31 13.33
CA GLN A 405 4.23 -14.21 14.11
C GLN A 405 4.77 -14.71 15.44
N ILE A 406 5.71 -13.96 16.03
CA ILE A 406 5.84 -13.99 17.47
C ILE A 406 4.63 -13.23 17.99
N ASP A 407 3.69 -13.92 18.63
CA ASP A 407 2.61 -13.26 19.34
C ASP A 407 3.24 -12.41 20.44
N ILE A 408 3.23 -11.11 20.20
CA ILE A 408 3.40 -10.09 21.21
C ILE A 408 1.95 -9.78 21.59
N PRO A 409 1.35 -10.49 22.57
CA PRO A 409 -0.09 -10.51 22.79
C PRO A 409 -0.61 -9.10 23.14
N TYR A 410 -1.08 -8.38 22.12
CA TYR A 410 -1.66 -7.04 22.16
C TYR A 410 -0.92 -6.05 23.11
N ASN A 411 -1.60 -4.94 23.48
CA ASN A 411 -1.01 -3.80 24.18
C ASN A 411 -0.40 -4.21 25.53
N GLY A 412 0.93 -4.13 25.65
CA GLY A 412 1.68 -4.59 26.81
C GLY A 412 3.15 -4.14 26.78
N ARG A 413 3.88 -4.30 27.90
CA ARG A 413 5.31 -3.98 28.02
C ARG A 413 6.13 -5.27 27.98
N TYR A 414 7.14 -5.29 27.12
CA TYR A 414 8.05 -6.42 26.91
C TYR A 414 9.47 -5.99 27.18
N ILE A 415 10.33 -6.96 27.50
CA ILE A 415 11.74 -6.74 27.76
C ILE A 415 12.56 -7.67 26.86
N LEU A 416 13.41 -7.09 26.02
CA LEU A 416 14.43 -7.80 25.26
C LEU A 416 15.75 -7.79 26.05
N LYS A 417 16.34 -8.98 26.24
CA LYS A 417 17.58 -9.16 27.01
C LYS A 417 18.62 -9.96 26.23
N SER A 418 19.89 -9.72 26.55
CA SER A 418 21.00 -10.59 26.15
C SER A 418 21.15 -11.73 27.16
N LEU A 419 21.13 -12.98 26.68
CA LEU A 419 21.38 -14.15 27.52
C LEU A 419 22.86 -14.31 27.88
N THR A 420 23.75 -13.73 27.07
CA THR A 420 25.21 -13.80 27.30
C THR A 420 25.72 -12.61 28.12
N GLY A 421 24.90 -11.58 28.34
CA GLY A 421 25.31 -10.32 28.99
C GLY A 421 26.25 -9.45 28.14
N LYS A 422 26.58 -9.87 26.91
CA LYS A 422 27.60 -9.22 26.06
C LYS A 422 27.03 -8.20 25.06
N ALA A 423 25.81 -7.71 25.30
CA ALA A 423 25.15 -6.76 24.41
C ALA A 423 24.31 -5.75 25.19
N LYS A 424 24.34 -4.48 24.72
CA LYS A 424 23.43 -3.41 25.16
C LYS A 424 22.57 -2.95 23.99
N PHE A 425 21.42 -2.41 24.32
CA PHE A 425 20.36 -2.09 23.40
C PHE A 425 20.01 -0.60 23.48
N CYS A 426 19.52 -0.04 22.40
CA CYS A 426 18.88 1.26 22.40
C CYS A 426 17.74 1.24 21.39
N ASN A 427 16.63 1.92 21.73
CA ASN A 427 15.44 1.89 20.89
C ASN A 427 15.60 2.80 19.66
N VAL A 428 15.15 2.31 18.50
CA VAL A 428 15.03 3.09 17.25
C VAL A 428 13.57 3.29 16.83
N SER A 429 12.62 2.95 17.68
CA SER A 429 11.22 2.93 17.28
C SER A 429 10.48 4.25 17.53
N LYS A 430 10.33 4.99 16.43
CA LYS A 430 9.03 5.24 15.78
C LYS A 430 9.31 5.71 14.37
N LYS A 431 9.22 4.76 13.44
CA LYS A 431 9.13 4.93 11.98
C LYS A 431 10.35 5.53 11.23
N THR A 432 11.42 5.96 11.90
CA THR A 432 12.68 6.38 11.26
C THR A 432 13.93 5.94 12.02
N PRO A 433 15.01 5.51 11.33
CA PRO A 433 16.30 5.26 11.95
C PRO A 433 16.86 6.53 12.60
N ARG A 434 17.30 6.42 13.86
CA ARG A 434 18.08 7.47 14.54
C ARG A 434 19.36 6.88 15.13
N LYS A 435 20.39 7.71 15.21
CA LYS A 435 21.64 7.34 15.87
C LYS A 435 21.39 7.31 17.39
N CYS A 436 21.74 6.22 18.05
CA CYS A 436 21.67 6.15 19.51
C CYS A 436 22.80 6.96 20.15
N ASP A 437 22.46 7.71 21.19
CA ASP A 437 23.47 8.28 22.07
C ASP A 437 23.98 7.18 23.02
N PRO A 438 25.30 7.13 23.35
CA PRO A 438 25.83 6.18 24.33
C PRO A 438 25.11 6.18 25.68
N SER A 439 24.54 7.31 26.09
CA SER A 439 23.75 7.45 27.32
C SER A 439 22.39 6.73 27.28
N GLU A 440 21.90 6.37 26.09
CA GLU A 440 20.61 5.67 25.89
C GLU A 440 20.76 4.15 25.87
N LEU A 441 21.98 3.62 26.03
CA LEU A 441 22.26 2.19 26.00
C LEU A 441 21.82 1.52 27.31
N VAL A 442 20.88 0.60 27.18
CA VAL A 442 20.31 -0.19 28.28
C VAL A 442 20.68 -1.66 28.13
N GLU A 443 20.83 -2.36 29.26
CA GLU A 443 21.09 -3.81 29.28
C GLU A 443 19.83 -4.63 28.95
N GLU A 444 18.68 -4.02 29.17
CA GLU A 444 17.37 -4.58 28.91
C GLU A 444 16.54 -3.53 28.17
N LEU A 445 16.07 -3.87 26.95
CA LEU A 445 15.25 -2.96 26.17
C LEU A 445 13.78 -3.19 26.47
N GLU A 446 13.14 -2.20 27.09
CA GLU A 446 11.69 -2.20 27.28
C GLU A 446 10.98 -1.60 26.06
N PHE A 447 9.96 -2.29 25.54
CA PHE A 447 9.18 -1.83 24.38
C PHE A 447 7.74 -2.32 24.45
N GLY A 448 6.83 -1.58 23.80
CA GLY A 448 5.44 -1.94 23.60
C GLY A 448 5.10 -2.25 22.14
N TYR A 449 3.85 -2.63 21.87
CA TYR A 449 3.39 -2.93 20.52
C TYR A 449 3.49 -1.71 19.58
N ASP A 450 3.23 -0.51 20.10
CA ASP A 450 3.37 0.76 19.36
C ASP A 450 4.81 1.09 18.95
N ASP A 451 5.79 0.42 19.56
CA ASP A 451 7.20 0.48 19.22
C ASP A 451 7.58 -0.55 18.13
N THR A 452 6.62 -1.23 17.53
CA THR A 452 6.86 -2.18 16.43
C THR A 452 6.30 -1.66 15.10
N TYR A 453 6.99 -1.95 13.99
CA TYR A 453 6.43 -1.73 12.66
C TYR A 453 5.69 -2.99 12.20
N ARG A 454 4.35 -3.01 12.34
CA ARG A 454 3.50 -4.16 11.98
C ARG A 454 3.93 -5.47 12.69
N GLY A 455 4.28 -5.39 13.97
CA GLY A 455 4.76 -6.54 14.75
C GLY A 455 6.26 -6.84 14.58
N VAL A 456 7.01 -5.99 13.86
CA VAL A 456 8.47 -6.09 13.75
C VAL A 456 9.12 -5.09 14.71
N LEU A 457 9.83 -5.58 15.72
CA LEU A 457 10.70 -4.75 16.55
C LEU A 457 12.00 -4.47 15.80
N LEU A 458 12.35 -3.19 15.69
CA LEU A 458 13.65 -2.73 15.21
C LEU A 458 14.42 -2.18 16.41
N ALA A 459 15.48 -2.89 16.80
CA ALA A 459 16.34 -2.48 17.90
C ALA A 459 17.79 -2.44 17.42
N ASN A 460 18.55 -1.47 17.89
CA ASN A 460 19.98 -1.43 17.66
C ASN A 460 20.70 -2.12 18.81
N ILE A 461 21.69 -2.94 18.46
CA ILE A 461 22.55 -3.66 19.39
C ILE A 461 23.98 -3.16 19.25
N LEU A 462 24.62 -2.96 20.39
CA LEU A 462 26.06 -2.75 20.49
C LEU A 462 26.71 -3.98 21.15
N PRO A 463 27.51 -4.78 20.42
CA PRO A 463 28.28 -5.87 21.03
C PRO A 463 29.45 -5.32 21.87
N PHE A 464 29.76 -5.98 22.99
CA PHE A 464 30.95 -5.68 23.78
C PHE A 464 32.15 -6.58 23.44
N ASP A 465 31.96 -7.65 22.66
CA ASP A 465 33.01 -8.62 22.32
C ASP A 465 32.70 -9.34 20.99
N TYR A 466 33.72 -9.94 20.38
CA TYR A 466 33.67 -10.69 19.09
C TYR A 466 33.04 -12.08 19.20
N MET A 467 32.25 -12.32 20.25
CA MET A 467 31.64 -13.62 20.50
C MET A 467 30.19 -13.62 20.06
N PRO A 468 29.66 -14.80 19.71
CA PRO A 468 28.25 -14.91 19.41
C PRO A 468 27.38 -14.45 20.59
N ILE A 469 26.28 -13.77 20.29
CA ILE A 469 25.30 -13.35 21.30
C ILE A 469 23.98 -14.10 21.13
N SER A 470 23.33 -14.45 22.24
CA SER A 470 22.00 -15.06 22.24
C SER A 470 21.00 -14.13 22.93
N LEU A 471 19.76 -14.08 22.43
CA LEU A 471 18.74 -13.11 22.84
C LEU A 471 17.45 -13.78 23.33
N VAL A 472 16.74 -13.11 24.25
CA VAL A 472 15.45 -13.54 24.79
C VAL A 472 14.47 -12.37 24.93
N VAL A 473 13.19 -12.62 24.67
CA VAL A 473 12.08 -11.68 24.90
C VAL A 473 11.19 -12.21 26.02
N VAL A 474 10.96 -11.37 27.02
CA VAL A 474 10.23 -11.69 28.26
C VAL A 474 9.12 -10.66 28.48
N GLY A 475 7.93 -11.10 28.93
CA GLY A 475 6.85 -10.19 29.32
C GLY A 475 7.13 -9.56 30.69
N LYS A 476 7.04 -8.23 30.80
CA LYS A 476 7.45 -7.48 32.00
C LYS A 476 6.70 -7.89 33.27
N ASN A 477 5.39 -8.13 33.17
CA ASN A 477 4.53 -8.42 34.32
C ASN A 477 4.38 -9.90 34.64
N SER A 478 4.63 -10.79 33.68
CA SER A 478 4.45 -12.24 33.84
C SER A 478 5.75 -13.00 34.08
N GLY A 479 6.91 -12.41 33.76
CA GLY A 479 8.22 -13.09 33.81
C GLY A 479 8.35 -14.25 32.81
N LYS A 480 7.35 -14.45 31.95
CA LYS A 480 7.26 -15.55 30.99
C LYS A 480 8.11 -15.24 29.76
N THR A 481 8.87 -16.23 29.28
CA THR A 481 9.66 -16.13 28.04
C THR A 481 8.75 -16.36 26.83
N TYR A 482 8.67 -15.36 25.96
CA TYR A 482 7.83 -15.40 24.75
C TYR A 482 8.62 -15.84 23.52
N ALA A 483 9.91 -15.50 23.44
CA ALA A 483 10.76 -15.94 22.35
C ALA A 483 12.24 -16.01 22.75
N LYS A 484 12.97 -16.97 22.18
CA LYS A 484 14.42 -17.12 22.33
C LYS A 484 15.07 -17.32 20.96
N SER A 485 16.25 -16.74 20.74
CA SER A 485 17.10 -17.09 19.61
C SER A 485 17.85 -18.39 19.94
N ASN A 486 17.67 -19.42 19.11
CA ASN A 486 18.37 -20.70 19.24
C ASN A 486 19.71 -20.73 18.50
N THR A 487 20.01 -19.69 17.72
CA THR A 487 21.30 -19.51 17.07
C THR A 487 22.06 -18.41 17.76
N ASP A 488 23.32 -18.70 18.01
CA ASP A 488 24.35 -17.76 18.44
C ASP A 488 24.63 -16.77 17.30
N ILE A 489 24.34 -15.50 17.54
CA ILE A 489 24.46 -14.44 16.54
C ILE A 489 25.92 -13.99 16.52
N LEU A 490 26.67 -14.42 15.51
CA LEU A 490 28.02 -13.92 15.28
C LEU A 490 27.94 -12.46 14.83
N ILE A 491 28.45 -11.55 15.65
CA ILE A 491 28.57 -10.14 15.26
C ILE A 491 29.96 -9.93 14.68
N THR A 492 30.02 -9.77 13.36
CA THR A 492 31.24 -9.42 12.64
C THR A 492 31.50 -7.92 12.72
N ASN A 493 32.77 -7.53 12.65
CA ASN A 493 33.16 -6.12 12.65
C ASN A 493 32.49 -5.33 11.51
N PRO A 494 32.43 -4.00 11.65
CA PRO A 494 32.01 -3.12 10.57
C PRO A 494 32.81 -3.46 9.28
N ASN A 495 32.17 -3.43 8.11
CA ASN A 495 32.87 -3.38 6.82
C ASN A 495 34.05 -2.38 6.85
N GLY A 496 35.17 -2.81 6.29
CA GLY A 496 36.38 -2.01 6.14
C GLY A 496 37.62 -2.53 6.86
N ILE A 497 37.53 -3.70 7.51
CA ILE A 497 38.72 -4.48 7.86
C ILE A 497 38.85 -5.60 6.84
N ASP A 498 39.98 -5.60 6.14
CA ASP A 498 40.29 -6.61 5.11
C ASP A 498 40.62 -7.95 5.79
N LYS A 499 39.84 -8.98 5.47
CA LYS A 499 39.97 -10.32 6.06
C LYS A 499 41.17 -11.10 5.52
N THR A 500 41.88 -10.57 4.54
CA THR A 500 43.06 -11.20 3.94
C THR A 500 44.37 -10.86 4.66
N TYR A 501 44.34 -9.97 5.67
CA TYR A 501 45.54 -9.48 6.36
C TYR A 501 45.56 -9.77 7.86
N THR A 502 46.76 -9.99 8.39
CA THR A 502 47.01 -10.23 9.82
C THR A 502 47.36 -8.91 10.50
N TYR A 503 46.57 -8.50 11.48
CA TYR A 503 46.80 -7.30 12.28
C TYR A 503 47.46 -7.66 13.61
N PHE A 504 48.36 -6.80 14.12
CA PHE A 504 48.99 -7.05 15.40
C PHE A 504 47.99 -6.96 16.56
N PRO A 505 48.03 -7.90 17.55
CA PRO A 505 47.08 -7.94 18.67
C PRO A 505 46.99 -6.63 19.47
N ASP A 506 48.07 -5.86 19.52
CA ASP A 506 48.16 -4.60 20.27
C ASP A 506 47.36 -3.47 19.59
N ALA A 507 47.33 -3.42 18.26
CA ALA A 507 46.48 -2.47 17.51
C ALA A 507 44.99 -2.78 17.69
N ILE A 508 44.64 -4.08 17.75
CA ILE A 508 43.29 -4.54 18.07
C ILE A 508 42.94 -4.21 19.53
N ASN A 509 43.88 -4.36 20.47
CA ASN A 509 43.66 -4.01 21.87
C ASN A 509 43.54 -2.50 22.12
N ALA A 510 44.25 -1.67 21.36
CA ALA A 510 44.15 -0.22 21.45
C ALA A 510 42.81 0.31 20.89
N LEU A 511 42.31 -0.30 19.81
CA LEU A 511 40.94 -0.08 19.30
C LEU A 511 39.88 -0.53 20.31
N LYS A 512 40.05 -1.72 20.92
CA LYS A 512 39.14 -2.28 21.94
C LYS A 512 39.09 -1.44 23.22
N LYS A 513 40.21 -0.84 23.63
CA LYS A 513 40.29 0.05 24.80
C LYS A 513 39.86 1.49 24.49
N GLY A 514 39.41 1.77 23.26
CA GLY A 514 38.93 3.09 22.83
C GLY A 514 40.04 4.14 22.71
N ILE A 515 41.30 3.71 22.65
CA ILE A 515 42.49 4.58 22.62
C ILE A 515 42.62 5.26 21.24
N ILE A 516 42.13 4.61 20.17
CA ILE A 516 42.03 5.19 18.82
C ILE A 516 40.62 4.97 18.28
N LYS A 517 40.04 6.00 17.66
CA LYS A 517 38.79 5.94 16.88
C LYS A 517 38.98 6.69 15.55
N PRO A 518 38.86 6.04 14.39
CA PRO A 518 38.70 6.77 13.13
C PRO A 518 37.29 7.39 13.11
N GLN A 519 37.17 8.61 12.57
CA GLN A 519 35.87 9.32 12.48
C GLN A 519 35.19 9.17 11.12
N SER A 520 35.89 8.63 10.12
CA SER A 520 35.38 8.13 8.84
C SER A 520 36.56 7.74 7.96
N GLY A 521 36.69 6.45 7.63
CA GLY A 521 37.70 5.93 6.70
C GLY A 521 38.38 4.65 7.20
N TYR A 522 38.81 3.81 6.24
CA TYR A 522 39.57 2.59 6.50
C TYR A 522 40.82 2.89 7.35
N ILE A 523 41.20 1.98 8.26
CA ILE A 523 42.56 2.01 8.79
C ILE A 523 43.47 1.73 7.61
N LEU A 524 44.19 2.76 7.20
CA LEU A 524 45.02 2.74 6.03
C LEU A 524 46.15 1.74 6.23
N GLN A 525 46.62 1.16 5.12
CA GLN A 525 47.93 0.51 5.07
C GLN A 525 48.95 1.36 5.82
N ASP A 526 49.88 0.71 6.52
CA ASP A 526 50.96 1.41 7.18
C ASP A 526 51.75 2.21 6.14
N ARG A 527 51.49 3.51 6.12
CA ARG A 527 51.96 4.47 5.13
C ARG A 527 52.56 5.65 5.85
N GLU A 528 53.41 6.37 5.15
CA GLU A 528 54.09 7.54 5.68
C GLU A 528 53.07 8.56 6.18
N LEU A 529 53.22 8.95 7.45
CA LEU A 529 52.32 9.85 8.15
C LEU A 529 52.47 11.26 7.60
N ILE A 530 51.36 11.98 7.43
CA ILE A 530 51.37 13.40 7.05
C ILE A 530 51.05 14.31 8.24
N GLY A 531 51.43 15.59 8.14
CA GLY A 531 51.41 16.53 9.26
C GLY A 531 50.07 16.66 9.95
N LYS A 532 48.97 16.74 9.21
CA LYS A 532 47.63 16.85 9.78
C LYS A 532 47.29 15.65 10.65
N GLN A 533 47.61 14.45 10.16
CA GLN A 533 47.36 13.21 10.89
C GLN A 533 48.23 13.12 12.14
N ALA A 534 49.51 13.49 12.05
CA ALA A 534 50.40 13.56 13.20
C ALA A 534 49.86 14.48 14.30
N LYS A 535 49.37 15.66 13.92
CA LYS A 535 48.82 16.64 14.87
C LYS A 535 47.59 16.11 15.58
N GLU A 536 46.63 15.57 14.82
CA GLU A 536 45.38 15.06 15.36
C GLU A 536 45.60 13.90 16.33
N MET A 537 46.53 12.99 16.03
CA MET A 537 46.83 11.84 16.89
C MET A 537 47.40 12.25 18.25
N ILE A 538 48.34 13.20 18.27
CA ILE A 538 48.93 13.69 19.53
C ILE A 538 47.90 14.50 20.33
N ARG A 539 47.13 15.38 19.67
CA ARG A 539 46.06 16.17 20.30
C ARG A 539 45.04 15.28 20.99
N ASN A 540 44.56 14.24 20.29
CA ASN A 540 43.57 13.31 20.83
C ASN A 540 44.12 12.53 22.03
N SER A 541 45.40 12.17 22.01
CA SER A 541 46.06 11.45 23.10
C SER A 541 46.19 12.32 24.36
N LEU A 542 46.56 13.59 24.21
CA LEU A 542 46.61 14.54 25.32
C LEU A 542 45.23 14.86 25.88
N ALA A 543 44.23 15.02 25.01
CA ALA A 543 42.84 15.23 25.42
C ALA A 543 42.31 14.03 26.23
N TYR A 544 42.66 12.81 25.82
CA TYR A 544 42.34 11.60 26.58
C TYR A 544 42.99 11.60 27.98
N LEU A 545 44.27 11.95 28.10
CA LEU A 545 44.93 12.04 29.41
C LEU A 545 44.34 13.13 30.30
N PHE A 546 44.00 14.28 29.73
CA PHE A 546 43.31 15.36 30.43
C PHE A 546 41.96 14.88 31.00
N LEU A 547 41.20 14.10 30.24
CA LEU A 547 39.94 13.52 30.69
C LEU A 547 40.16 12.44 31.77
N LYS A 548 41.18 11.58 31.60
CA LYS A 548 41.53 10.51 32.54
C LYS A 548 42.02 11.02 33.90
N ALA A 549 42.60 12.21 33.96
CA ALA A 549 43.02 12.85 35.22
C ALA A 549 41.84 13.13 36.19
N GLY A 550 40.59 12.91 35.77
CA GLY A 550 39.43 12.92 36.68
C GLY A 550 39.26 14.30 37.33
N ASN A 551 39.22 14.37 38.66
CA ASN A 551 39.08 15.65 39.37
C ASN A 551 40.42 16.26 39.82
N ASP A 552 41.57 15.65 39.49
CA ASP A 552 42.89 16.17 39.84
C ASP A 552 43.21 17.42 39.02
N GLN A 553 42.91 18.58 39.62
CA GLN A 553 43.05 19.89 38.97
C GLN A 553 44.51 20.23 38.66
N ILE A 554 45.46 19.78 39.48
CA ILE A 554 46.89 20.06 39.26
C ILE A 554 47.37 19.30 38.02
N LYS A 555 47.02 18.01 37.90
CA LYS A 555 47.33 17.22 36.70
C LYS A 555 46.63 17.76 35.45
N LYS A 556 45.36 18.16 35.57
CA LYS A 556 44.62 18.78 34.47
C LYS A 556 45.25 20.07 33.97
N GLN A 557 45.68 20.96 34.87
CA GLN A 557 46.37 22.20 34.50
C GLN A 557 47.72 21.93 33.83
N ALA A 558 48.47 20.94 34.33
CA ALA A 558 49.72 20.51 33.69
C ALA A 558 49.49 20.01 32.24
N PHE A 559 48.43 19.23 31.99
CA PHE A 559 48.08 18.77 30.63
C PHE A 559 47.61 19.89 29.71
N LEU A 560 46.87 20.87 30.22
CA LEU A 560 46.46 22.04 29.43
C LEU A 560 47.66 22.91 29.02
N SER A 561 48.64 23.09 29.92
CA SER A 561 49.89 23.79 29.59
C SER A 561 50.66 23.08 28.48
N ARG A 562 50.81 21.76 28.60
CA ARG A 562 51.46 20.90 27.61
C ARG A 562 50.74 20.90 26.26
N MET A 563 49.40 20.92 26.27
CA MET A 563 48.60 21.05 25.04
C MET A 563 48.89 22.38 24.32
N LYS A 564 49.01 23.49 25.06
CA LYS A 564 49.29 24.79 24.47
C LYS A 564 50.67 24.85 23.81
N GLU A 565 51.67 24.25 24.44
CA GLU A 565 53.02 24.10 23.87
C GLU A 565 53.01 23.21 22.61
N PHE A 566 52.26 22.10 22.66
CA PHE A 566 52.05 21.23 21.50
C PHE A 566 51.46 22.01 20.31
N GLU A 567 50.36 22.74 20.52
CA GLU A 567 49.70 23.49 19.45
C GLU A 567 50.64 24.52 18.80
N THR A 568 51.50 25.15 19.59
CA THR A 568 52.49 26.12 19.11
C THR A 568 53.54 25.47 18.20
N ARG A 569 53.99 24.25 18.54
CA ARG A 569 54.96 23.49 17.71
C ARG A 569 54.28 22.88 16.49
N ALA A 570 53.09 22.31 16.68
CA ALA A 570 52.26 21.73 15.63
C ALA A 570 51.90 22.75 14.53
N ALA A 571 51.69 24.01 14.88
CA ALA A 571 51.41 25.07 13.91
C ALA A 571 52.50 25.25 12.85
N LYS A 572 53.76 24.89 13.15
CA LYS A 572 54.91 25.01 12.23
C LYS A 572 55.01 23.86 11.22
N ILE A 573 54.22 22.80 11.38
CA ILE A 573 54.23 21.64 10.49
C ILE A 573 53.15 21.82 9.42
N ASP A 574 53.48 21.56 8.15
CA ASP A 574 52.47 21.58 7.08
C ASP A 574 51.56 20.34 7.18
N ASP A 575 50.25 20.56 7.09
CA ASP A 575 49.19 19.56 7.23
C ASP A 575 49.29 18.42 6.20
N TYR A 576 49.86 18.67 5.02
CA TYR A 576 49.92 17.68 3.94
C TYR A 576 51.34 17.15 3.69
N LYS A 577 52.35 17.68 4.39
CA LYS A 577 53.74 17.20 4.31
C LYS A 577 53.90 15.86 5.03
N LYS A 578 54.63 14.93 4.42
CA LYS A 578 55.09 13.69 5.09
C LYS A 578 56.04 14.02 6.24
N ILE A 579 55.78 13.41 7.37
CA ILE A 579 56.46 13.69 8.63
C ILE A 579 57.57 12.69 8.82
N THR A 580 58.77 13.20 9.07
CA THR A 580 59.91 12.34 9.41
C THR A 580 59.84 11.85 10.85
N ARG A 581 60.56 10.78 11.15
CA ARG A 581 60.67 10.25 12.52
C ARG A 581 61.17 11.30 13.50
N ALA A 582 62.10 12.17 13.09
CA ALA A 582 62.58 13.24 13.96
C ALA A 582 61.57 14.37 14.12
N GLU A 583 60.84 14.73 13.07
CA GLU A 583 59.77 15.73 13.17
C GLU A 583 58.66 15.24 14.12
N PHE A 584 58.24 13.99 13.99
CA PHE A 584 57.24 13.40 14.88
C PHE A 584 57.74 13.25 16.31
N ALA A 585 58.96 12.75 16.50
CA ALA A 585 59.59 12.66 17.82
C ALA A 585 59.73 14.05 18.47
N GLY A 586 60.06 15.08 17.68
CA GLY A 586 60.13 16.47 18.13
C GLY A 586 58.81 17.02 18.64
N LEU A 587 57.70 16.64 17.98
CA LEU A 587 56.36 16.95 18.46
C LEU A 587 56.08 16.27 19.80
N VAL A 588 56.38 14.98 19.94
CA VAL A 588 56.06 14.19 21.13
C VAL A 588 56.93 14.56 22.34
N VAL A 589 58.25 14.73 22.15
CA VAL A 589 59.20 15.07 23.22
C VAL A 589 58.98 16.47 23.77
N GLY A 590 58.56 17.40 22.92
CA GLY A 590 58.29 18.80 23.31
C GLY A 590 57.15 19.01 24.30
N ILE A 591 56.44 17.94 24.67
CA ILE A 591 55.21 17.94 25.48
C ILE A 591 55.49 17.33 26.87
N ILE A 592 56.68 16.78 27.08
CA ILE A 592 57.09 16.08 28.30
C ILE A 592 58.11 16.95 29.04
N ASP A 593 58.23 16.74 30.35
CA ASP A 593 58.93 17.63 31.27
C ASP A 593 60.36 17.99 30.79
N GLY A 594 60.59 19.31 30.68
CA GLY A 594 61.70 19.93 29.96
C GLY A 594 63.03 19.96 30.73
N SER A 595 63.17 19.16 31.79
CA SER A 595 64.44 19.09 32.51
C SER A 595 65.49 18.39 31.65
N PRO A 596 66.66 19.00 31.37
CA PRO A 596 67.74 18.32 30.67
C PRO A 596 68.23 17.13 31.50
N ILE A 597 68.61 16.03 30.83
CA ILE A 597 69.25 14.89 31.51
C ILE A 597 70.68 15.33 31.84
N VAL A 598 71.02 15.48 33.12
CA VAL A 598 72.39 15.78 33.57
C VAL A 598 72.86 14.63 34.45
N ASN A 599 73.90 13.92 34.01
CA ASN A 599 74.75 13.07 34.86
C ASN A 599 76.18 13.08 34.30
N GLU A 600 77.15 12.78 35.17
CA GLU A 600 78.55 13.23 35.19
C GLU A 600 79.37 13.03 33.91
N ASP A 601 78.97 12.17 32.97
CA ASP A 601 79.82 11.87 31.81
C ASP A 601 79.32 12.25 30.42
N LYS A 602 78.09 12.75 30.19
CA LYS A 602 77.67 13.15 28.82
C LYS A 602 76.66 14.30 28.77
N LYS A 603 77.16 15.55 28.77
CA LYS A 603 76.43 16.72 28.26
C LYS A 603 76.21 16.58 26.75
N TRP A 604 74.99 16.81 26.27
CA TRP A 604 74.71 17.12 24.86
C TRP A 604 73.66 18.23 24.78
N VAL A 605 74.12 19.47 24.86
CA VAL A 605 73.51 20.65 24.23
C VAL A 605 74.69 21.43 23.67
N ASP A 606 74.63 21.90 22.43
CA ASP A 606 75.56 22.94 22.00
C ASP A 606 75.04 24.32 22.43
N GLU A 607 75.93 25.31 22.31
CA GLU A 607 75.81 26.65 22.88
C GLU A 607 74.68 27.50 22.26
N SER A 608 73.98 26.98 21.25
CA SER A 608 72.77 27.59 20.68
C SER A 608 71.46 26.95 21.18
N GLY A 609 71.54 25.86 21.96
CA GLY A 609 70.38 25.19 22.55
C GLY A 609 69.60 24.26 21.60
N GLU A 610 70.11 23.95 20.39
CA GLU A 610 69.39 23.11 19.42
C GLU A 610 69.58 21.59 19.63
N TYR A 611 68.52 20.94 20.11
CA TYR A 611 68.27 19.50 20.19
C TYR A 611 68.34 18.81 18.81
N LYS A 612 69.45 18.13 18.47
CA LYS A 612 69.55 17.45 17.15
C LYS A 612 69.57 15.92 17.11
N ASN A 613 69.38 15.20 18.23
CA ASN A 613 68.92 13.81 18.10
C ASN A 613 67.87 13.41 19.14
N VAL A 614 66.69 14.02 18.96
CA VAL A 614 65.47 13.80 19.76
C VAL A 614 65.10 12.31 19.83
N ILE A 615 65.36 11.54 18.77
CA ILE A 615 65.08 10.09 18.73
C ILE A 615 65.99 9.32 19.69
N THR A 616 67.26 9.69 19.79
CA THR A 616 68.19 9.11 20.77
C THR A 616 67.80 9.45 22.20
N THR A 617 67.28 10.66 22.43
CA THR A 617 66.76 11.08 23.74
C THR A 617 65.58 10.22 24.17
N LEU A 618 64.65 9.92 23.25
CA LEU A 618 63.52 9.03 23.51
C LEU A 618 63.98 7.63 23.91
N ARG A 619 65.00 7.09 23.22
CA ARG A 619 65.58 5.79 23.53
C ARG A 619 66.12 5.76 24.96
N LEU A 620 66.91 6.76 25.35
CA LEU A 620 67.56 6.80 26.66
C LEU A 620 66.57 7.05 27.81
N ARG A 621 65.62 7.97 27.63
CA ARG A 621 64.70 8.36 28.71
C ARG A 621 63.60 7.32 28.95
N TYR A 622 63.10 6.68 27.90
CA TYR A 622 61.92 5.80 27.98
C TYR A 622 62.23 4.34 27.61
N ASP A 623 63.51 3.98 27.63
CA ASP A 623 64.06 2.67 27.27
C ASP A 623 63.41 2.10 26.00
N PHE A 624 63.37 2.96 24.98
CA PHE A 624 62.55 2.71 23.81
C PHE A 624 63.23 1.68 22.90
N ILE A 625 62.73 0.44 22.92
CA ILE A 625 63.20 -0.64 22.06
C ILE A 625 62.19 -0.84 20.93
N TRP A 626 62.56 -0.43 19.73
CA TRP A 626 61.81 -0.74 18.52
C TRP A 626 62.11 -2.17 18.09
N LYS A 627 61.07 -3.00 18.02
CA LYS A 627 61.19 -4.40 17.64
C LYS A 627 61.27 -4.55 16.13
N ASP A 628 62.44 -4.34 15.55
CA ASP A 628 62.82 -4.87 14.25
C ASP A 628 64.35 -5.09 14.22
N GLN A 629 64.80 -6.18 13.59
CA GLN A 629 66.19 -6.69 13.67
C GLN A 629 67.29 -5.83 13.03
N PHE A 630 67.10 -4.51 12.86
CA PHE A 630 68.12 -3.61 12.31
C PHE A 630 68.19 -2.27 13.08
N ALA A 631 68.69 -2.33 14.33
CA ALA A 631 68.85 -1.18 15.23
C ALA A 631 69.65 -0.01 14.63
N ALA A 632 70.58 -0.26 13.70
CA ALA A 632 71.42 0.78 13.09
C ALA A 632 70.71 1.60 12.01
N ARG A 633 69.66 1.07 11.36
CA ARG A 633 68.86 1.80 10.35
C ARG A 633 67.75 2.63 11.00
N TYR A 634 67.51 2.41 12.28
CA TYR A 634 66.31 2.85 12.99
C TYR A 634 66.32 4.33 13.39
N PHE A 635 67.51 4.91 13.59
CA PHE A 635 67.69 6.30 14.02
C PHE A 635 67.90 7.28 12.84
N GLN A 636 67.39 6.92 11.66
CA GLN A 636 67.41 7.77 10.47
C GLN A 636 66.33 8.85 10.61
N SER A 637 66.75 9.99 11.17
CA SER A 637 65.91 11.13 11.54
C SER A 637 65.12 11.73 10.38
N ASP A 638 65.65 11.61 9.17
CA ASP A 638 65.15 12.12 7.91
C ASP A 638 64.11 11.22 7.23
N LYS A 639 63.97 9.97 7.66
CA LYS A 639 62.96 9.07 7.08
C LYS A 639 61.57 9.34 7.60
N SER A 640 60.59 9.32 6.70
CA SER A 640 59.17 9.41 7.03
C SER A 640 58.76 8.34 8.03
N ILE A 641 58.06 8.75 9.09
CA ILE A 641 57.48 7.84 10.06
C ILE A 641 56.17 7.28 9.52
N THR A 642 55.85 6.04 9.84
CA THR A 642 54.54 5.48 9.49
C THR A 642 53.49 5.75 10.57
N VAL A 643 52.21 5.56 10.24
CA VAL A 643 51.11 5.72 11.20
C VAL A 643 51.27 4.74 12.37
N GLY A 644 51.63 3.48 12.10
CA GLY A 644 51.80 2.46 13.13
C GLY A 644 52.96 2.78 14.08
N GLU A 645 54.11 3.19 13.53
CA GLU A 645 55.25 3.61 14.33
C GLU A 645 54.88 4.81 15.22
N SER A 646 54.18 5.78 14.67
CA SER A 646 53.75 6.98 15.38
C SER A 646 52.85 6.67 16.58
N MET A 647 51.92 5.72 16.43
CA MET A 647 51.04 5.27 17.51
C MET A 647 51.81 4.58 18.64
N TYR A 648 52.74 3.69 18.27
CA TYR A 648 53.59 3.01 19.25
C TYR A 648 54.43 4.01 20.05
N MET A 649 54.97 5.04 19.38
CA MET A 649 55.71 6.11 20.03
C MET A 649 54.85 6.92 21.02
N ILE A 650 53.66 7.35 20.61
CA ILE A 650 52.74 8.09 21.49
C ILE A 650 52.38 7.27 22.73
N GLU A 651 52.02 6.00 22.56
CA GLU A 651 51.60 5.13 23.67
C GLU A 651 52.71 4.96 24.72
N LYS A 652 53.93 4.71 24.26
CA LYS A 652 55.08 4.47 25.14
C LYS A 652 55.53 5.72 25.89
N VAL A 653 55.41 6.89 25.27
CA VAL A 653 56.02 8.12 25.76
C VAL A 653 55.02 8.99 26.52
N ILE A 654 53.82 9.18 25.98
CA ILE A 654 52.82 10.10 26.55
C ILE A 654 51.91 9.35 27.53
N VAL A 655 51.50 8.12 27.21
CA VAL A 655 50.45 7.41 27.97
C VAL A 655 51.01 6.61 29.16
N LYS A 656 52.29 6.29 29.15
CA LYS A 656 52.93 5.42 30.15
C LYS A 656 53.50 6.16 31.38
N ASP A 657 53.73 7.47 31.28
CA ASP A 657 54.35 8.33 32.30
C ASP A 657 53.33 8.98 33.28
N THR A 658 52.12 8.41 33.42
CA THR A 658 51.06 8.88 34.34
C THR A 658 50.67 7.87 35.39
#